data_AF-A0A960QBB1-F1
#
_entry.id   AF-A0A960QBB1-F1
#
_cell.length_a   1.000
_cell.length_b   1.000
_cell.length_c   1.000
_cell.angle_alpha   90.00
_cell.angle_beta   90.00
_cell.angle_gamma   90.00
#
_symmetry.space_group_name_H-M   'P 1'
#
loop_
_entity.id
_entity.type
_entity.pdbx_description
1 polymer ?
#
loop_
_entity_poly.entity_id
_entity_poly.type
_entity_poly.pdbx_seq_one_letter_code
_entity_poly.pdbx_strand_id
1 'polypeptide(L)'
;RGDLDAIVARSLEALPRDRYTSAQALSEDVRRHLDRLPLDARPVTVRYRTGKLFRRHPVAAPLVSALALALVVLSVYAALLARRSLAERNEARRQRAQAEEVTRFLEAAFRAPDPNLGEGDKIRAKDLLDRETDRVLREFPGRPELRARLLGTLAEVYLNLGLFDEAGALFDRALALRLELYGESSPEVGAIRNGLAWMALQQGRYPEALEQVDKALAALAPGETNDELLRADALERRGMAEVALGRFAEGEADHRRVLAIRRRLLGDGDEAVGAAWSNLAESVGYQGRFQEAEEMARRALQVAETTRGRDSVAGATALSVLGDQRYSTGDLEGAVEAYDESLAIYRRRVSETHPSLAILLNNRARALRGLGDFGPAEESYRQALGIVRSSLGGGHREEATVLGNLAQVLRKRGRFEEAFELTQRAQAIDRELLGLEHVIEGVNLNRLGSILRDWGKLDAAAEAYGRAGATLEALGGAGASSLSYAIAGLARTRLEQGRYDPGRLAEARQLFEEALREVERVAGAGSPRLADARCELGDGLRAAGDWAGAVAEYRRALDALPAAEDSWLERSLAWRRIAEVELLRDRAEAAREAAERALELVTARRPAGHWQLAEVRIVATLADAGARGRPVFQQRIAADLETLERELGADSPATRDALEGVVLWLEAHGSPEAPRYRRRLDELLEHRRRLASEAVALP
;
A
#
# COMPACT_ATOMS: atom_id res chain seq x y z
N ARG A 1 19.63 -51.25 71.78
CA ARG A 1 18.87 -52.16 72.66
C ARG A 1 17.51 -52.42 72.02
N GLY A 2 17.14 -53.68 71.81
CA GLY A 2 15.88 -54.13 71.20
C GLY A 2 14.75 -54.30 72.21
N ASP A 3 13.63 -54.85 71.74
CA ASP A 3 12.47 -55.19 72.56
C ASP A 3 12.78 -56.31 73.55
N LEU A 4 13.51 -57.35 73.11
CA LEU A 4 13.95 -58.44 73.99
C LEU A 4 14.90 -57.93 75.08
N ASP A 5 15.81 -57.01 74.75
CA ASP A 5 16.67 -56.37 75.76
C ASP A 5 15.86 -55.61 76.81
N ALA A 6 14.72 -55.00 76.43
CA ALA A 6 13.85 -54.29 77.37
C ALA A 6 13.06 -55.27 78.26
N ILE A 7 12.62 -56.40 77.71
CA ILE A 7 11.97 -57.49 78.48
C ILE A 7 12.95 -58.10 79.48
N VAL A 8 14.18 -58.40 79.04
CA VAL A 8 15.24 -58.96 79.89
C VAL A 8 15.66 -57.95 80.95
N ALA A 9 15.90 -56.69 80.59
CA ALA A 9 16.25 -55.64 81.54
C ALA A 9 15.17 -55.49 82.62
N ARG A 10 13.89 -55.42 82.23
CA ARG A 10 12.78 -55.32 83.18
C ARG A 10 12.65 -56.55 84.08
N SER A 11 13.01 -57.74 83.59
CA SER A 11 13.03 -58.96 84.41
C SER A 11 14.13 -58.98 85.46
N LEU A 12 15.24 -58.27 85.19
CA LEU A 12 16.46 -58.26 86.01
C LEU A 12 16.61 -57.00 86.89
N GLU A 13 15.61 -56.11 86.92
CA GLU A 13 15.65 -54.88 87.72
C GLU A 13 15.91 -55.15 89.21
N ALA A 14 16.66 -54.29 89.91
CA ALA A 14 17.05 -54.59 91.30
C ALA A 14 15.87 -54.55 92.28
N LEU A 15 14.86 -53.70 92.01
CA LEU A 15 13.71 -53.47 92.89
C LEU A 15 12.49 -54.29 92.43
N PRO A 16 11.79 -55.02 93.34
CA PRO A 16 10.65 -55.85 92.96
C PRO A 16 9.50 -55.10 92.26
N ARG A 17 9.30 -53.82 92.61
CA ARG A 17 8.25 -52.96 92.02
C ARG A 17 8.48 -52.60 90.55
N ASP A 18 9.74 -52.67 90.10
CA ASP A 18 10.15 -52.32 88.74
C ASP A 18 10.30 -53.56 87.83
N ARG A 19 10.17 -54.77 88.42
CA ARG A 19 10.07 -56.04 87.70
C ARG A 19 8.66 -56.31 87.19
N TYR A 20 8.52 -57.34 86.35
CA TYR A 20 7.21 -57.93 86.09
C TYR A 20 6.61 -58.46 87.39
N THR A 21 5.37 -58.04 87.68
CA THR A 21 4.63 -58.42 88.89
C THR A 21 4.21 -59.89 88.91
N SER A 22 4.22 -60.56 87.74
CA SER A 22 3.93 -61.99 87.61
C SER A 22 4.58 -62.58 86.35
N ALA A 23 4.72 -63.91 86.32
CA ALA A 23 5.14 -64.65 85.12
C ALA A 23 4.17 -64.43 83.94
N GLN A 24 2.90 -64.14 84.22
CA GLN A 24 1.91 -63.82 83.21
C GLN A 24 2.19 -62.46 82.55
N ALA A 25 2.57 -61.44 83.31
CA ALA A 25 2.92 -60.12 82.76
C ALA A 25 4.18 -60.18 81.86
N LEU A 26 5.17 -61.00 82.24
CA LEU A 26 6.33 -61.29 81.39
C LEU A 26 5.91 -62.03 80.10
N SER A 27 5.08 -63.07 80.23
CA SER A 27 4.56 -63.83 79.09
C SER A 27 3.76 -62.96 78.13
N GLU A 28 2.99 -62.01 78.65
CA GLU A 28 2.23 -61.02 77.88
C GLU A 28 3.16 -60.16 77.00
N ASP A 29 4.25 -59.63 77.57
CA ASP A 29 5.22 -58.83 76.82
C ASP A 29 6.03 -59.68 75.82
N VAL A 30 6.33 -60.93 76.14
CA VAL A 30 6.92 -61.87 75.17
C VAL A 30 5.95 -62.13 74.01
N ARG A 31 4.66 -62.37 74.27
CA ARG A 31 3.65 -62.51 73.21
C ARG A 31 3.51 -61.23 72.39
N ARG A 32 3.43 -60.06 73.03
CA ARG A 32 3.41 -58.77 72.34
C ARG A 32 4.65 -58.56 71.48
N HIS A 33 5.83 -59.02 71.91
CA HIS A 33 7.02 -58.98 71.07
C HIS A 33 6.86 -59.83 69.81
N LEU A 34 6.39 -61.07 69.96
CA LEU A 34 6.16 -62.03 68.87
C LEU A 34 5.08 -61.53 67.89
N ASP A 35 3.99 -60.98 68.42
CA ASP A 35 2.87 -60.42 67.64
C ASP A 35 3.15 -59.00 67.10
N ARG A 36 4.38 -58.50 67.29
CA ARG A 36 4.82 -57.16 66.88
C ARG A 36 3.92 -56.04 67.42
N LEU A 37 3.43 -56.19 68.63
CA LEU A 37 2.74 -55.15 69.40
C LEU A 37 3.74 -54.31 70.22
N PRO A 38 3.35 -53.09 70.64
CA PRO A 38 4.12 -52.30 71.60
C PRO A 38 4.20 -53.01 72.96
N LEU A 39 5.39 -53.05 73.54
CA LEU A 39 5.64 -53.64 74.86
C LEU A 39 5.29 -52.70 76.01
N ASP A 40 4.84 -53.25 77.13
CA ASP A 40 4.69 -52.51 78.39
C ASP A 40 6.07 -52.24 79.03
N ALA A 41 7.07 -53.08 78.76
CA ALA A 41 8.48 -52.89 79.15
C ALA A 41 9.14 -51.62 78.60
N ARG A 42 8.51 -50.89 77.67
CA ARG A 42 9.05 -49.66 77.10
C ARG A 42 8.10 -48.47 77.28
N PRO A 43 8.65 -47.25 77.44
CA PRO A 43 7.85 -46.04 77.36
C PRO A 43 7.24 -45.90 75.97
N VAL A 44 5.92 -45.72 75.95
CA VAL A 44 5.12 -45.80 74.73
C VAL A 44 5.15 -44.45 73.99
N THR A 45 6.08 -44.31 73.04
CA THR A 45 6.18 -43.11 72.18
C THR A 45 5.45 -43.29 70.85
N VAL A 46 4.96 -42.20 70.26
CA VAL A 46 4.28 -42.20 68.95
C VAL A 46 5.16 -42.85 67.88
N ARG A 47 6.46 -42.51 67.85
CA ARG A 47 7.46 -43.07 66.93
C ARG A 47 7.63 -44.59 67.08
N TYR A 48 7.58 -45.11 68.31
CA TYR A 48 7.68 -46.54 68.57
C TYR A 48 6.41 -47.29 68.12
N ARG A 49 5.23 -46.74 68.41
CA ARG A 49 3.94 -47.32 67.96
C ARG A 49 3.81 -47.32 66.44
N THR A 50 4.13 -46.21 65.77
CA THR A 50 4.10 -46.14 64.31
C THR A 50 5.11 -47.11 63.70
N GLY A 51 6.34 -47.19 64.22
CA GLY A 51 7.33 -48.17 63.78
C GLY A 51 6.85 -49.63 63.92
N LYS A 52 6.16 -49.97 65.01
CA LYS A 52 5.53 -51.29 65.18
C LYS A 52 4.36 -51.52 64.20
N LEU A 53 3.55 -50.50 63.94
CA LEU A 53 2.44 -50.56 62.99
C LEU A 53 2.93 -50.83 61.55
N PHE A 54 3.96 -50.12 61.09
CA PHE A 54 4.60 -50.36 59.79
C PHE A 54 5.21 -51.76 59.69
N ARG A 55 5.79 -52.29 60.79
CA ARG A 55 6.32 -53.66 60.83
C ARG A 55 5.23 -54.74 60.91
N ARG A 56 4.04 -54.42 61.43
CA ARG A 56 2.89 -55.34 61.52
C ARG A 56 2.13 -55.41 60.18
N HIS A 57 2.01 -54.27 59.50
CA HIS A 57 1.33 -54.16 58.22
C HIS A 57 2.28 -53.61 57.15
N PRO A 58 3.23 -54.44 56.66
CA PRO A 58 4.28 -54.01 55.74
C PRO A 58 3.73 -53.51 54.39
N VAL A 59 2.50 -53.90 54.03
CA VAL A 59 1.85 -53.50 52.77
C VAL A 59 0.81 -52.39 53.01
N ALA A 60 -0.10 -52.54 53.98
CA ALA A 60 -1.22 -51.62 54.16
C ALA A 60 -0.81 -50.25 54.74
N ALA A 61 0.12 -50.20 55.71
CA ALA A 61 0.54 -48.94 56.34
C ALA A 61 1.21 -47.94 55.37
N PRO A 62 2.17 -48.34 54.51
CA PRO A 62 2.73 -47.43 53.52
C PRO A 62 1.71 -47.02 52.45
N LEU A 63 0.78 -47.91 52.08
CA LEU A 63 -0.25 -47.60 51.08
C LEU A 63 -1.23 -46.52 51.56
N VAL A 64 -1.71 -46.61 52.81
CA VAL A 64 -2.56 -45.57 53.41
C VAL A 64 -1.80 -44.25 53.55
N SER A 65 -0.52 -44.30 53.91
CA SER A 65 0.32 -43.09 54.02
C SER A 65 0.56 -42.43 52.66
N ALA A 66 0.77 -43.22 51.61
CA ALA A 66 0.90 -42.74 50.24
C ALA A 66 -0.41 -42.13 49.71
N LEU A 67 -1.56 -42.77 50.01
CA LEU A 67 -2.88 -42.25 49.66
C LEU A 67 -3.18 -40.91 50.34
N ALA A 68 -2.85 -40.79 51.63
CA ALA A 68 -3.00 -39.55 52.37
C ALA A 68 -2.11 -38.43 51.79
N LEU A 69 -0.87 -38.74 51.43
CA LEU A 69 0.04 -37.79 50.78
C LEU A 69 -0.48 -37.36 49.40
N ALA A 70 -0.97 -38.30 48.59
CA ALA A 70 -1.55 -38.01 47.29
C ALA A 70 -2.78 -37.08 47.40
N LEU A 71 -3.63 -37.28 48.40
CA LEU A 71 -4.77 -36.39 48.67
C LEU A 71 -4.33 -34.97 49.05
N VAL A 72 -3.26 -34.82 49.84
CA VAL A 72 -2.70 -33.50 50.18
C VAL A 72 -2.15 -32.82 48.93
N VAL A 73 -1.37 -33.53 48.10
CA VAL A 73 -0.83 -32.99 46.85
C VAL A 73 -1.95 -32.59 45.89
N LEU A 74 -2.98 -33.42 45.73
CA LEU A 74 -4.13 -33.13 44.89
C LEU A 74 -4.91 -31.91 45.40
N SER A 75 -5.07 -31.77 46.72
CA SER A 75 -5.74 -30.62 47.34
C SER A 75 -4.96 -29.32 47.16
N VAL A 76 -3.63 -29.37 47.29
CA VAL A 76 -2.75 -28.22 47.02
C VAL A 76 -2.80 -27.84 45.54
N TYR A 77 -2.74 -28.83 44.64
CA TYR A 77 -2.84 -28.61 43.20
C TYR A 77 -4.20 -28.01 42.80
N ALA A 78 -5.30 -28.56 43.34
CA ALA A 78 -6.64 -28.02 43.13
C ALA A 78 -6.79 -26.60 43.70
N ALA A 79 -6.19 -26.30 44.85
CA ALA A 79 -6.18 -24.95 45.42
C ALA A 79 -5.38 -23.95 44.55
N LEU A 80 -4.27 -24.38 43.95
CA LEU A 80 -3.49 -23.56 43.01
C LEU A 80 -4.28 -23.30 41.71
N LEU A 81 -4.93 -24.32 41.16
CA LEU A 81 -5.83 -24.17 40.01
C LEU A 81 -7.02 -23.25 40.32
N ALA A 82 -7.65 -23.43 41.48
CA ALA A 82 -8.76 -22.60 41.91
C ALA A 82 -8.33 -21.13 42.05
N ARG A 83 -7.16 -20.86 42.64
CA ARG A 83 -6.60 -19.50 42.75
C ARG A 83 -6.36 -18.85 41.39
N ARG A 84 -5.80 -19.57 40.41
CA ARG A 84 -5.63 -19.06 39.03
C ARG A 84 -6.99 -18.73 38.39
N SER A 85 -7.96 -19.65 38.47
CA SER A 85 -9.29 -19.43 37.89
C SER A 85 -10.05 -18.26 38.55
N LEU A 86 -9.86 -18.04 39.84
CA LEU A 86 -10.44 -16.92 40.58
C LEU A 86 -9.80 -15.59 40.17
N ALA A 87 -8.48 -15.56 39.99
CA ALA A 87 -7.77 -14.38 39.50
C ALA A 87 -8.25 -13.99 38.09
N GLU A 88 -8.30 -14.95 37.15
CA GLU A 88 -8.79 -14.75 35.79
C GLU A 88 -10.25 -14.25 35.76
N ARG A 89 -11.13 -14.85 36.57
CA ARG A 89 -12.54 -14.42 36.67
C ARG A 89 -12.69 -13.02 37.27
N ASN A 90 -11.87 -12.67 38.26
CA ASN A 90 -11.89 -11.35 38.87
C ASN A 90 -11.40 -10.28 37.88
N GLU A 91 -10.36 -10.57 37.10
CA GLU A 91 -9.87 -9.69 36.04
C GLU A 91 -10.91 -9.50 34.94
N ALA A 92 -11.50 -10.59 34.44
CA ALA A 92 -12.59 -10.53 33.47
C ALA A 92 -13.80 -9.73 33.98
N ARG A 93 -14.14 -9.84 35.28
CA ARG A 93 -15.21 -9.02 35.90
C ARG A 93 -14.83 -7.54 35.98
N ARG A 94 -13.58 -7.21 36.31
CA ARG A 94 -13.08 -5.82 36.33
C ARG A 94 -13.10 -5.21 34.94
N GLN A 95 -12.59 -5.92 33.94
CA GLN A 95 -12.62 -5.49 32.54
C GLN A 95 -14.05 -5.25 32.05
N ARG A 96 -14.98 -6.16 32.38
CA ARG A 96 -16.40 -6.02 32.04
C ARG A 96 -17.06 -4.83 32.72
N ALA A 97 -16.81 -4.62 34.01
CA ALA A 97 -17.33 -3.47 34.75
C ALA A 97 -16.77 -2.14 34.21
N GLN A 98 -15.48 -2.10 33.87
CA GLN A 98 -14.86 -0.94 33.23
C GLN A 98 -15.43 -0.70 31.82
N ALA A 99 -15.64 -1.74 31.01
CA ALA A 99 -16.25 -1.62 29.68
C ALA A 99 -17.67 -1.06 29.77
N GLU A 100 -18.49 -1.55 30.70
CA GLU A 100 -19.84 -1.03 30.96
C GLU A 100 -19.83 0.43 31.44
N GLU A 101 -18.79 0.85 32.16
CA GLU A 101 -18.62 2.23 32.62
C GLU A 101 -18.14 3.16 31.49
N VAL A 102 -17.22 2.72 30.64
CA VAL A 102 -16.83 3.43 29.41
C VAL A 102 -18.04 3.60 28.49
N THR A 103 -18.80 2.53 28.25
CA THR A 103 -20.02 2.60 27.43
C THR A 103 -21.02 3.59 28.01
N ARG A 104 -21.28 3.55 29.32
CA ARG A 104 -22.15 4.54 29.98
C ARG A 104 -21.63 5.97 29.88
N PHE A 105 -20.31 6.17 29.99
CA PHE A 105 -19.71 7.48 29.83
C PHE A 105 -19.91 8.00 28.40
N LEU A 106 -19.61 7.19 27.38
CA LEU A 106 -19.81 7.56 25.98
C LEU A 106 -21.30 7.80 25.68
N GLU A 107 -22.21 6.95 26.18
CA GLU A 107 -23.65 7.17 26.04
C GLU A 107 -24.10 8.48 26.68
N ALA A 108 -23.60 8.81 27.87
CA ALA A 108 -23.91 10.07 28.55
C ALA A 108 -23.33 11.28 27.79
N ALA A 109 -22.11 11.17 27.28
CA ALA A 109 -21.44 12.18 26.47
C ALA A 109 -22.20 12.47 25.16
N PHE A 110 -22.69 11.44 24.46
CA PHE A 110 -23.37 11.59 23.17
C PHE A 110 -24.89 11.77 23.26
N ARG A 111 -25.55 11.46 24.40
CA ARG A 111 -26.96 11.81 24.67
C ARG A 111 -27.17 13.20 25.25
N ALA A 112 -26.09 13.89 25.64
CA ALA A 112 -26.16 15.21 26.27
C ALA A 112 -26.26 16.44 25.34
N PRO A 113 -26.71 16.41 24.06
CA PRO A 113 -27.20 17.65 23.45
C PRO A 113 -28.57 17.99 24.04
N ASP A 114 -28.59 18.93 24.98
CA ASP A 114 -29.78 19.72 25.27
C ASP A 114 -30.05 20.62 24.04
N PRO A 115 -31.17 20.44 23.30
CA PRO A 115 -31.47 21.19 22.07
C PRO A 115 -31.65 22.70 22.28
N ASN A 116 -31.63 23.19 23.53
CA ASN A 116 -31.98 24.56 23.89
C ASN A 116 -30.82 25.42 24.43
N LEU A 117 -29.56 24.96 24.33
CA LEU A 117 -28.41 25.80 24.65
C LEU A 117 -27.88 26.53 23.41
N GLY A 118 -28.51 27.65 23.09
CA GLY A 118 -27.89 28.77 22.37
C GLY A 118 -28.12 28.81 20.87
N GLU A 119 -28.66 29.95 20.45
CA GLU A 119 -28.94 30.40 19.09
C GLU A 119 -27.89 30.02 18.01
N GLY A 120 -28.38 29.48 16.89
CA GLY A 120 -27.85 29.76 15.55
C GLY A 120 -26.72 28.87 15.01
N ASP A 121 -25.77 28.43 15.82
CA ASP A 121 -24.59 27.71 15.30
C ASP A 121 -24.61 26.22 15.66
N LYS A 122 -24.60 25.38 14.63
CA LYS A 122 -24.44 23.92 14.74
C LYS A 122 -23.16 23.62 15.52
N ILE A 123 -23.27 23.12 16.76
CA ILE A 123 -22.13 22.64 17.55
C ILE A 123 -21.34 21.64 16.69
N ARG A 124 -20.04 21.88 16.47
CA ARG A 124 -19.21 20.98 15.64
C ARG A 124 -18.85 19.76 16.48
N ALA A 125 -18.71 18.59 15.84
CA ALA A 125 -18.34 17.35 16.52
C ALA A 125 -17.05 17.50 17.35
N LYS A 126 -16.12 18.35 16.91
CA LYS A 126 -14.90 18.71 17.65
C LYS A 126 -15.21 19.42 18.98
N ASP A 127 -16.12 20.39 19.00
CA ASP A 127 -16.43 21.16 20.21
C ASP A 127 -17.01 20.26 21.33
N LEU A 128 -17.81 19.25 20.93
CA LEU A 128 -18.31 18.23 21.83
C LEU A 128 -17.17 17.34 22.36
N LEU A 129 -16.27 16.89 21.47
CA LEU A 129 -15.11 16.08 21.85
C LEU A 129 -14.14 16.84 22.77
N ASP A 130 -13.90 18.13 22.53
CA ASP A 130 -13.05 18.98 23.35
C ASP A 130 -13.65 19.09 24.77
N ARG A 131 -14.97 19.30 24.86
CA ARG A 131 -15.70 19.34 26.15
C ARG A 131 -15.58 18.02 26.91
N GLU A 132 -15.79 16.88 26.24
CA GLU A 132 -15.69 15.57 26.87
C GLU A 132 -14.25 15.23 27.27
N THR A 133 -13.27 15.66 26.49
CA THR A 133 -11.86 15.56 26.85
C THR A 133 -11.56 16.32 28.14
N ASP A 134 -12.01 17.57 28.25
CA ASP A 134 -11.87 18.37 29.47
C ASP A 134 -12.60 17.76 30.66
N ARG A 135 -13.73 17.09 30.42
CA ARG A 135 -14.49 16.40 31.45
C ARG A 135 -13.73 15.18 31.98
N VAL A 136 -13.17 14.35 31.09
CA VAL A 136 -12.34 13.21 31.47
C VAL A 136 -11.12 13.65 32.29
N LEU A 137 -10.50 14.77 31.92
CA LEU A 137 -9.36 15.33 32.65
C LEU A 137 -9.72 15.85 34.05
N ARG A 138 -10.98 16.26 34.29
CA ARG A 138 -11.45 16.83 35.56
C ARG A 138 -12.14 15.85 36.50
N GLU A 139 -12.98 14.94 35.98
CA GLU A 139 -13.90 14.14 36.81
C GLU A 139 -13.30 12.82 37.34
N PHE A 140 -12.22 12.32 36.75
CA PHE A 140 -11.66 10.99 37.10
C PHE A 140 -10.24 10.98 37.72
N PRO A 141 -9.84 11.92 38.61
CA PRO A 141 -8.50 11.91 39.19
C PRO A 141 -8.23 10.69 40.09
N GLY A 142 -9.27 10.11 40.71
CA GLY A 142 -9.16 8.94 41.58
C GLY A 142 -9.33 7.58 40.89
N ARG A 143 -9.44 7.55 39.56
CA ARG A 143 -9.64 6.31 38.76
C ARG A 143 -8.72 6.30 37.54
N PRO A 144 -7.39 6.16 37.73
CA PRO A 144 -6.41 6.34 36.67
C PRO A 144 -6.56 5.32 35.52
N GLU A 145 -7.04 4.11 35.79
CA GLU A 145 -7.27 3.07 34.77
C GLU A 145 -8.40 3.46 33.80
N LEU A 146 -9.54 3.90 34.34
CA LEU A 146 -10.68 4.35 33.54
C LEU A 146 -10.30 5.60 32.73
N ARG A 147 -9.60 6.54 33.36
CA ARG A 147 -9.09 7.75 32.69
C ARG A 147 -8.18 7.41 31.52
N ALA A 148 -7.20 6.51 31.71
CA ALA A 148 -6.28 6.11 30.65
C ALA A 148 -6.98 5.38 29.49
N ARG A 149 -8.04 4.61 29.77
CA ARG A 149 -8.87 3.99 28.73
C ARG A 149 -9.68 5.03 27.95
N LEU A 150 -10.38 5.94 28.64
CA LEU A 150 -11.16 7.00 28.00
C LEU A 150 -10.30 7.93 27.14
N LEU A 151 -9.12 8.32 27.63
CA LEU A 151 -8.18 9.14 26.85
C LEU A 151 -7.73 8.42 25.57
N GLY A 152 -7.43 7.12 25.64
CA GLY A 152 -7.07 6.33 24.45
C GLY A 152 -8.21 6.24 23.44
N THR A 153 -9.45 6.01 23.90
CA THR A 153 -10.62 5.98 23.02
C THR A 153 -10.89 7.34 22.38
N LEU A 154 -10.81 8.44 23.14
CA LEU A 154 -10.94 9.79 22.58
C LEU A 154 -9.83 10.08 21.57
N ALA A 155 -8.59 9.67 21.85
CA ALA A 155 -7.46 9.83 20.93
C ALA A 155 -7.73 9.13 19.58
N GLU A 156 -8.26 7.91 19.59
CA GLU A 156 -8.67 7.19 18.37
C GLU A 156 -9.77 7.93 17.61
N VAL A 157 -10.73 8.55 18.31
CA VAL A 157 -11.78 9.35 17.67
C VAL A 157 -11.20 10.60 17.01
N TYR A 158 -10.33 11.36 17.68
CA TYR A 158 -9.64 12.51 17.08
C TYR A 158 -8.80 12.07 15.87
N LEU A 159 -8.10 10.95 15.99
CA LEU A 159 -7.30 10.39 14.90
C LEU A 159 -8.17 10.07 13.68
N ASN A 160 -9.32 9.44 13.85
CA ASN A 160 -10.26 9.14 12.77
C ASN A 160 -10.89 10.42 12.15
N LEU A 161 -10.86 11.55 12.87
CA LEU A 161 -11.27 12.86 12.35
C LEU A 161 -10.12 13.64 11.68
N GLY A 162 -8.90 13.08 11.63
CA GLY A 162 -7.72 13.76 11.08
C GLY A 162 -7.14 14.84 11.99
N LEU A 163 -7.58 14.92 13.25
CA LEU A 163 -7.12 15.89 14.24
C LEU A 163 -5.91 15.31 14.99
N PHE A 164 -4.78 15.26 14.29
CA PHE A 164 -3.60 14.53 14.74
C PHE A 164 -2.92 15.13 15.98
N ASP A 165 -2.92 16.46 16.13
CA ASP A 165 -2.28 17.13 17.26
C ASP A 165 -3.03 16.82 18.57
N GLU A 166 -4.37 16.91 18.54
CA GLU A 166 -5.21 16.53 19.67
C GLU A 166 -5.11 15.04 19.97
N ALA A 167 -5.16 14.19 18.94
CA ALA A 167 -4.99 12.74 19.10
C ALA A 167 -3.66 12.40 19.77
N GLY A 168 -2.56 12.98 19.30
CA GLY A 168 -1.22 12.77 19.85
C GLY A 168 -1.12 13.16 21.32
N ALA A 169 -1.62 14.33 21.69
CA ALA A 169 -1.62 14.79 23.08
C ALA A 169 -2.40 13.85 24.02
N LEU A 170 -3.50 13.25 23.53
CA LEU A 170 -4.28 12.30 24.30
C LEU A 170 -3.62 10.91 24.36
N PHE A 171 -3.02 10.44 23.27
CA PHE A 171 -2.24 9.21 23.27
C PHE A 171 -1.06 9.31 24.24
N ASP A 172 -0.31 10.41 24.26
CA ASP A 172 0.83 10.60 25.16
C ASP A 172 0.41 10.57 26.63
N ARG A 173 -0.70 11.25 26.97
CA ARG A 173 -1.26 11.21 28.33
C ARG A 173 -1.76 9.83 28.72
N ALA A 174 -2.43 9.13 27.80
CA ALA A 174 -2.88 7.76 28.02
C ALA A 174 -1.70 6.80 28.19
N LEU A 175 -0.65 6.95 27.38
CA LEU A 175 0.58 6.16 27.46
C LEU A 175 1.28 6.37 28.80
N ALA A 176 1.46 7.62 29.23
CA ALA A 176 2.09 7.95 30.50
C ALA A 176 1.37 7.29 31.68
N LEU A 177 0.03 7.38 31.72
CA LEU A 177 -0.77 6.74 32.76
C LEU A 177 -0.66 5.21 32.71
N ARG A 178 -0.72 4.59 31.53
CA ARG A 178 -0.61 3.12 31.40
C ARG A 178 0.79 2.61 31.77
N LEU A 179 1.84 3.36 31.45
CA LEU A 179 3.20 3.05 31.87
C LEU A 179 3.33 3.07 33.40
N GLU A 180 2.73 4.06 34.07
CA GLU A 180 2.74 4.15 35.53
C GLU A 180 1.96 3.00 36.20
N LEU A 181 0.81 2.63 35.63
CA LEU A 181 -0.07 1.61 36.20
C LEU A 181 0.40 0.17 35.95
N TYR A 182 0.94 -0.11 34.77
CA TYR A 182 1.13 -1.48 34.28
C TYR A 182 2.58 -1.81 33.88
N GLY A 183 3.45 -0.81 33.71
CA GLY A 183 4.83 -0.97 33.25
C GLY A 183 4.95 -1.24 31.74
N GLU A 184 6.19 -1.26 31.22
CA GLU A 184 6.43 -1.32 29.76
C GLU A 184 5.96 -2.62 29.08
N SER A 185 5.97 -3.74 29.80
CA SER A 185 5.68 -5.07 29.22
C SER A 185 4.19 -5.46 29.28
N SER A 186 3.29 -4.49 29.43
CA SER A 186 1.85 -4.74 29.54
C SER A 186 1.14 -4.60 28.18
N PRO A 187 0.16 -5.48 27.86
CA PRO A 187 -0.66 -5.35 26.65
C PRO A 187 -1.40 -4.01 26.54
N GLU A 188 -1.79 -3.42 27.67
CA GLU A 188 -2.42 -2.10 27.73
C GLU A 188 -1.50 -0.99 27.20
N VAL A 189 -0.19 -1.08 27.47
CA VAL A 189 0.83 -0.19 26.89
C VAL A 189 1.02 -0.48 25.41
N GLY A 190 1.08 -1.76 25.03
CA GLY A 190 1.16 -2.19 23.63
C GLY A 190 0.02 -1.63 22.77
N ALA A 191 -1.21 -1.65 23.26
CA ALA A 191 -2.38 -1.12 22.56
C ALA A 191 -2.30 0.39 22.27
N ILE A 192 -1.83 1.22 23.23
CA ILE A 192 -1.65 2.66 22.98
C ILE A 192 -0.52 2.90 21.98
N ARG A 193 0.57 2.14 22.07
CA ARG A 193 1.67 2.24 21.11
C ARG A 193 1.24 1.86 19.69
N ASN A 194 0.34 0.90 19.54
CA ASN A 194 -0.31 0.62 18.24
C ASN A 194 -1.12 1.83 17.72
N GLY A 195 -1.83 2.55 18.60
CA GLY A 195 -2.53 3.79 18.25
C GLY A 195 -1.58 4.89 17.78
N LEU A 196 -0.50 5.12 18.52
CA LEU A 196 0.57 6.07 18.15
C LEU A 196 1.25 5.70 16.83
N ALA A 197 1.54 4.41 16.61
CA ALA A 197 2.07 3.92 15.35
C ALA A 197 1.12 4.17 14.18
N TRP A 198 -0.18 3.97 14.37
CA TRP A 198 -1.19 4.27 13.35
C TRP A 198 -1.24 5.76 13.03
N MET A 199 -1.21 6.63 14.04
CA MET A 199 -1.15 8.07 13.85
C MET A 199 0.10 8.51 13.07
N ALA A 200 1.27 7.99 13.44
CA ALA A 200 2.52 8.26 12.74
C ALA A 200 2.48 7.79 11.28
N LEU A 201 1.89 6.62 11.00
CA LEU A 201 1.64 6.13 9.63
C LEU A 201 0.79 7.09 8.81
N GLN A 202 -0.34 7.56 9.36
CA GLN A 202 -1.25 8.50 8.67
C GLN A 202 -0.58 9.83 8.33
N GLN A 203 0.41 10.25 9.12
CA GLN A 203 1.20 11.46 8.89
C GLN A 203 2.47 11.21 8.04
N GLY A 204 2.69 9.99 7.55
CA GLY A 204 3.88 9.62 6.78
C GLY A 204 5.18 9.56 7.60
N ARG A 205 5.11 9.59 8.94
CA ARG A 205 6.25 9.50 9.86
C ARG A 205 6.66 8.04 10.08
N TYR A 206 7.08 7.36 9.02
CA TYR A 206 7.34 5.91 9.03
C TYR A 206 8.40 5.45 10.06
N PRO A 207 9.55 6.14 10.26
CA PRO A 207 10.54 5.71 11.26
C PRO A 207 10.00 5.75 12.69
N GLU A 208 9.22 6.77 13.03
CA GLU A 208 8.55 6.89 14.33
C GLU A 208 7.48 5.83 14.50
N ALA A 209 6.71 5.54 13.45
CA ALA A 209 5.75 4.45 13.46
C ALA A 209 6.42 3.11 13.78
N LEU A 210 7.55 2.80 13.14
CA LEU A 210 8.32 1.58 13.39
C LEU A 210 8.84 1.50 14.83
N GLU A 211 9.36 2.60 15.37
CA GLU A 211 9.80 2.66 16.76
C GLU A 211 8.65 2.33 17.74
N GLN A 212 7.47 2.90 17.51
CA GLN A 212 6.30 2.61 18.34
C GLN A 212 5.82 1.16 18.18
N VAL A 213 5.84 0.63 16.96
CA VAL A 213 5.50 -0.77 16.68
C VAL A 213 6.47 -1.74 17.37
N ASP A 214 7.78 -1.50 17.31
CA ASP A 214 8.75 -2.39 17.95
C ASP A 214 8.56 -2.43 19.47
N LYS A 215 8.30 -1.26 20.07
CA LYS A 215 7.94 -1.18 21.50
C LYS A 215 6.59 -1.84 21.80
N ALA A 216 5.61 -1.74 20.90
CA ALA A 216 4.33 -2.44 21.05
C ALA A 216 4.50 -3.97 20.98
N LEU A 217 5.28 -4.47 20.01
CA LEU A 217 5.57 -5.89 19.84
C LEU A 217 6.37 -6.48 21.00
N ALA A 218 7.22 -5.68 21.65
CA ALA A 218 7.94 -6.05 22.87
C ALA A 218 6.99 -6.19 24.08
N ALA A 219 5.98 -5.31 24.17
CA ALA A 219 4.94 -5.37 25.20
C ALA A 219 3.93 -6.51 24.97
N LEU A 220 3.73 -6.93 23.73
CA LEU A 220 2.78 -7.97 23.30
C LEU A 220 3.48 -9.32 23.11
N ALA A 221 4.09 -9.84 24.18
CA ALA A 221 4.75 -11.14 24.17
C ALA A 221 3.75 -12.30 23.95
N PRO A 222 4.16 -13.45 23.37
CA PRO A 222 3.25 -14.56 23.09
C PRO A 222 2.73 -15.21 24.39
N GLY A 223 1.40 -15.32 24.57
CA GLY A 223 0.84 -15.98 25.75
C GLY A 223 -0.70 -15.99 25.85
N GLU A 224 -1.39 -14.94 25.40
CA GLU A 224 -2.86 -14.82 25.48
C GLU A 224 -3.51 -14.49 24.11
N THR A 225 -4.73 -14.98 23.88
CA THR A 225 -5.44 -14.85 22.59
C THR A 225 -5.70 -13.39 22.18
N ASN A 226 -6.00 -12.50 23.16
CA ASN A 226 -6.22 -11.07 22.87
C ASN A 226 -4.92 -10.36 22.49
N ASP A 227 -3.80 -10.77 23.07
CA ASP A 227 -2.48 -10.19 22.76
C ASP A 227 -2.04 -10.57 21.35
N GLU A 228 -2.45 -11.74 20.85
CA GLU A 228 -2.14 -12.17 19.48
C GLU A 228 -2.83 -11.31 18.41
N LEU A 229 -4.07 -10.85 18.63
CA LEU A 229 -4.74 -9.92 17.70
C LEU A 229 -4.13 -8.52 17.75
N LEU A 230 -3.83 -8.01 18.94
CA LEU A 230 -3.10 -6.74 19.09
C LEU A 230 -1.70 -6.81 18.46
N ARG A 231 -1.05 -7.98 18.56
CA ARG A 231 0.24 -8.24 17.91
C ARG A 231 0.08 -8.29 16.39
N ALA A 232 -0.98 -8.90 15.87
CA ALA A 232 -1.28 -8.86 14.44
C ALA A 232 -1.49 -7.42 13.95
N ASP A 233 -2.19 -6.59 14.73
CA ASP A 233 -2.39 -5.17 14.41
C ASP A 233 -1.09 -4.36 14.44
N ALA A 234 -0.16 -4.69 15.33
CA ALA A 234 1.19 -4.11 15.38
C ALA A 234 2.01 -4.53 14.14
N LEU A 235 1.99 -5.82 13.79
CA LEU A 235 2.66 -6.36 12.60
C LEU A 235 2.09 -5.75 11.31
N GLU A 236 0.78 -5.56 11.23
CA GLU A 236 0.14 -4.90 10.08
C GLU A 236 0.69 -3.49 9.89
N ARG A 237 0.80 -2.72 10.98
CA ARG A 237 1.37 -1.38 10.96
C ARG A 237 2.84 -1.38 10.57
N ARG A 238 3.62 -2.37 11.05
CA ARG A 238 5.00 -2.55 10.61
C ARG A 238 5.07 -2.81 9.11
N GLY A 239 4.25 -3.74 8.62
CA GLY A 239 4.18 -4.11 7.22
C GLY A 239 3.84 -2.92 6.32
N MET A 240 2.85 -2.12 6.70
CA MET A 240 2.51 -0.87 6.01
C MET A 240 3.68 0.14 6.02
N ALA A 241 4.34 0.33 7.17
CA ALA A 241 5.48 1.25 7.27
C ALA A 241 6.69 0.77 6.44
N GLU A 242 6.97 -0.53 6.43
CA GLU A 242 8.05 -1.13 5.66
C GLU A 242 7.80 -1.02 4.16
N VAL A 243 6.58 -1.33 3.70
CA VAL A 243 6.16 -1.14 2.30
C VAL A 243 6.31 0.31 1.89
N ALA A 244 5.85 1.26 2.71
CA ALA A 244 5.98 2.68 2.41
C ALA A 244 7.44 3.17 2.32
N LEU A 245 8.37 2.49 3.02
CA LEU A 245 9.81 2.73 2.95
C LEU A 245 10.52 1.92 1.85
N GLY A 246 9.79 1.17 1.02
CA GLY A 246 10.35 0.35 -0.05
C GLY A 246 10.92 -1.00 0.40
N ARG A 247 10.74 -1.37 1.67
CA ARG A 247 11.14 -2.66 2.25
C ARG A 247 10.05 -3.70 2.07
N PHE A 248 9.78 -4.03 0.81
CA PHE A 248 8.60 -4.82 0.44
C PHE A 248 8.65 -6.27 0.92
N ALA A 249 9.84 -6.88 1.02
CA ALA A 249 10.00 -8.27 1.44
C ALA A 249 9.74 -8.43 2.94
N GLU A 250 10.22 -7.48 3.74
CA GLU A 250 9.94 -7.39 5.18
C GLU A 250 8.44 -7.19 5.41
N GLY A 251 7.84 -6.24 4.69
CA GLY A 251 6.41 -5.95 4.84
C GLY A 251 5.51 -7.12 4.44
N GLU A 252 5.87 -7.84 3.36
CA GLU A 252 5.19 -9.08 2.98
C GLU A 252 5.32 -10.17 4.05
N ALA A 253 6.49 -10.32 4.68
CA ALA A 253 6.69 -11.31 5.73
C ALA A 253 5.76 -11.05 6.92
N ASP A 254 5.57 -9.78 7.28
CA ASP A 254 4.63 -9.40 8.33
C ASP A 254 3.18 -9.54 7.91
N HIS A 255 2.78 -9.10 6.73
CA HIS A 255 1.40 -9.30 6.24
C HIS A 255 1.02 -10.79 6.14
N ARG A 256 1.97 -11.68 5.79
CA ARG A 256 1.74 -13.13 5.87
C ARG A 256 1.51 -13.62 7.31
N ARG A 257 2.26 -13.09 8.28
CA ARG A 257 2.05 -13.42 9.71
C ARG A 257 0.70 -12.92 10.19
N VAL A 258 0.32 -11.69 9.82
CA VAL A 258 -0.99 -11.11 10.15
C VAL A 258 -2.11 -11.99 9.61
N LEU A 259 -2.03 -12.34 8.32
CA LEU A 259 -3.01 -13.20 7.67
C LEU A 259 -3.11 -14.56 8.38
N ALA A 260 -1.98 -15.18 8.74
CA ALA A 260 -1.97 -16.45 9.46
C ALA A 260 -2.62 -16.35 10.85
N ILE A 261 -2.34 -15.28 11.61
CA ILE A 261 -2.93 -15.05 12.93
C ILE A 261 -4.44 -14.82 12.81
N ARG A 262 -4.87 -13.90 11.95
CA ARG A 262 -6.29 -13.55 11.79
C ARG A 262 -7.11 -14.72 11.28
N ARG A 263 -6.61 -15.50 10.31
CA ARG A 263 -7.29 -16.72 9.83
C ARG A 263 -7.45 -17.77 10.93
N ARG A 264 -6.42 -17.99 11.74
CA ARG A 264 -6.47 -18.96 12.85
C ARG A 264 -7.47 -18.55 13.93
N LEU A 265 -7.52 -17.26 14.28
CA LEU A 265 -8.30 -16.77 15.42
C LEU A 265 -9.74 -16.37 15.07
N LEU A 266 -9.96 -15.82 13.88
CA LEU A 266 -11.23 -15.24 13.46
C LEU A 266 -11.96 -16.09 12.40
N GLY A 267 -11.21 -16.95 11.67
CA GLY A 267 -11.72 -17.76 10.58
C GLY A 267 -11.68 -17.04 9.21
N ASP A 268 -11.78 -17.82 8.13
CA ASP A 268 -11.54 -17.34 6.77
C ASP A 268 -12.58 -16.33 6.24
N GLY A 269 -13.77 -16.27 6.84
CA GLY A 269 -14.85 -15.36 6.45
C GLY A 269 -14.87 -14.03 7.22
N ASP A 270 -13.87 -13.77 8.06
CA ASP A 270 -13.79 -12.53 8.84
C ASP A 270 -13.25 -11.37 8.00
N GLU A 271 -13.79 -10.17 8.19
CA GLU A 271 -13.38 -8.98 7.45
C GLU A 271 -11.89 -8.63 7.64
N ALA A 272 -11.35 -8.86 8.84
CA ALA A 272 -9.94 -8.60 9.11
C ALA A 272 -9.01 -9.53 8.31
N VAL A 273 -9.51 -10.72 7.93
CA VAL A 273 -8.82 -11.62 6.98
C VAL A 273 -8.88 -11.05 5.57
N GLY A 274 -10.02 -10.50 5.15
CA GLY A 274 -10.15 -9.80 3.86
C GLY A 274 -9.19 -8.62 3.76
N ALA A 275 -9.09 -7.78 4.80
CA ALA A 275 -8.14 -6.68 4.87
C ALA A 275 -6.68 -7.14 4.81
N ALA A 276 -6.35 -8.23 5.52
CA ALA A 276 -4.99 -8.80 5.47
C ALA A 276 -4.64 -9.35 4.07
N TRP A 277 -5.59 -9.91 3.33
CA TRP A 277 -5.38 -10.30 1.94
C TRP A 277 -5.10 -9.09 1.04
N SER A 278 -5.82 -7.98 1.20
CA SER A 278 -5.58 -6.74 0.44
C SER A 278 -4.17 -6.17 0.70
N ASN A 279 -3.74 -6.08 1.96
CA ASN A 279 -2.42 -5.55 2.31
C ASN A 279 -1.28 -6.46 1.85
N LEU A 280 -1.50 -7.78 1.91
CA LEU A 280 -0.55 -8.75 1.35
C LEU A 280 -0.46 -8.64 -0.17
N ALA A 281 -1.60 -8.47 -0.86
CA ALA A 281 -1.63 -8.25 -2.31
C ALA A 281 -0.80 -7.03 -2.70
N GLU A 282 -0.97 -5.91 -1.99
CA GLU A 282 -0.20 -4.69 -2.25
C GLU A 282 1.32 -4.91 -2.11
N SER A 283 1.74 -5.58 -1.02
CA SER A 283 3.15 -5.86 -0.73
C SER A 283 3.81 -6.79 -1.76
N VAL A 284 3.06 -7.81 -2.20
CA VAL A 284 3.49 -8.74 -3.24
C VAL A 284 3.53 -8.05 -4.60
N GLY A 285 2.55 -7.18 -4.88
CA GLY A 285 2.46 -6.38 -6.09
C GLY A 285 3.65 -5.44 -6.26
N TYR A 286 4.07 -4.73 -5.21
CA TYR A 286 5.25 -3.85 -5.27
C TYR A 286 6.57 -4.58 -5.59
N GLN A 287 6.62 -5.91 -5.40
CA GLN A 287 7.74 -6.74 -5.79
C GLN A 287 7.66 -7.27 -7.24
N GLY A 288 6.67 -6.84 -8.00
CA GLY A 288 6.46 -7.23 -9.40
C GLY A 288 5.75 -8.58 -9.58
N ARG A 289 5.28 -9.22 -8.50
CA ARG A 289 4.52 -10.49 -8.56
C ARG A 289 3.02 -10.23 -8.73
N PHE A 290 2.68 -9.55 -9.81
CA PHE A 290 1.34 -9.02 -10.02
C PHE A 290 0.25 -10.09 -10.15
N GLN A 291 0.52 -11.25 -10.76
CA GLN A 291 -0.47 -12.33 -10.84
C GLN A 291 -0.78 -12.92 -9.46
N GLU A 292 0.24 -13.12 -8.62
CA GLU A 292 0.05 -13.60 -7.24
C GLU A 292 -0.76 -12.58 -6.42
N ALA A 293 -0.43 -11.30 -6.56
CA ALA A 293 -1.16 -10.21 -5.92
C ALA A 293 -2.61 -10.11 -6.39
N GLU A 294 -2.89 -10.32 -7.68
CA GLU A 294 -4.25 -10.32 -8.22
C GLU A 294 -5.10 -11.44 -7.60
N GLU A 295 -4.53 -12.65 -7.45
CA GLU A 295 -5.24 -13.73 -6.76
C GLU A 295 -5.57 -13.38 -5.31
N MET A 296 -4.66 -12.69 -4.62
CA MET A 296 -4.87 -12.23 -3.25
C MET A 296 -5.97 -11.16 -3.18
N ALA A 297 -5.98 -10.20 -4.11
CA ALA A 297 -7.05 -9.20 -4.22
C ALA A 297 -8.42 -9.84 -4.49
N ARG A 298 -8.48 -10.87 -5.34
CA ARG A 298 -9.71 -11.65 -5.57
C ARG A 298 -10.18 -12.39 -4.31
N ARG A 299 -9.26 -12.93 -3.51
CA ARG A 299 -9.60 -13.55 -2.21
C ARG A 299 -10.16 -12.50 -1.23
N ALA A 300 -9.56 -11.31 -1.15
CA ALA A 300 -10.09 -10.21 -0.34
C ALA A 300 -11.52 -9.82 -0.76
N LEU A 301 -11.77 -9.73 -2.06
CA LEU A 301 -13.09 -9.42 -2.61
C LEU A 301 -14.10 -10.52 -2.26
N GLN A 302 -13.75 -11.78 -2.43
CA GLN A 302 -14.60 -12.92 -2.06
C GLN A 302 -14.99 -12.90 -0.58
N VAL A 303 -14.04 -12.61 0.32
CA VAL A 303 -14.34 -12.46 1.75
C VAL A 303 -15.35 -11.34 1.95
N ALA A 304 -15.09 -10.13 1.41
CA ALA A 304 -16.02 -9.00 1.55
C ALA A 304 -17.43 -9.30 1.02
N GLU A 305 -17.52 -10.00 -0.12
CA GLU A 305 -18.79 -10.45 -0.71
C GLU A 305 -19.57 -11.38 0.22
N THR A 306 -18.91 -12.34 0.84
CA THR A 306 -19.55 -13.29 1.76
C THR A 306 -19.95 -12.66 3.10
N THR A 307 -19.16 -11.72 3.63
CA THR A 307 -19.38 -11.16 4.96
C THR A 307 -20.39 -10.00 4.98
N ARG A 308 -20.29 -9.07 4.02
CA ARG A 308 -21.11 -7.84 3.98
C ARG A 308 -21.77 -7.56 2.64
N GLY A 309 -21.59 -8.44 1.67
CA GLY A 309 -21.98 -8.21 0.29
C GLY A 309 -20.97 -7.35 -0.45
N ARG A 310 -20.99 -7.49 -1.79
CA ARG A 310 -20.09 -6.79 -2.71
C ARG A 310 -20.16 -5.26 -2.58
N ASP A 311 -21.35 -4.72 -2.30
CA ASP A 311 -21.63 -3.29 -2.10
C ASP A 311 -21.25 -2.78 -0.70
N SER A 312 -20.08 -3.19 -0.19
CA SER A 312 -19.52 -2.76 1.10
C SER A 312 -18.23 -1.98 0.90
N VAL A 313 -17.84 -1.15 1.89
CA VAL A 313 -16.56 -0.43 1.86
C VAL A 313 -15.37 -1.40 1.73
N ALA A 314 -15.44 -2.56 2.39
CA ALA A 314 -14.44 -3.62 2.24
C ALA A 314 -14.38 -4.17 0.81
N GLY A 315 -15.54 -4.40 0.17
CA GLY A 315 -15.61 -4.83 -1.22
C GLY A 315 -15.03 -3.77 -2.18
N ALA A 316 -15.34 -2.50 -1.94
CA ALA A 316 -14.79 -1.40 -2.71
C ALA A 316 -13.26 -1.29 -2.57
N THR A 317 -12.71 -1.47 -1.36
CA THR A 317 -11.26 -1.49 -1.15
C THR A 317 -10.60 -2.66 -1.89
N ALA A 318 -11.18 -3.87 -1.82
CA ALA A 318 -10.66 -5.02 -2.55
C ALA A 318 -10.70 -4.82 -4.07
N LEU A 319 -11.76 -4.20 -4.60
CA LEU A 319 -11.84 -3.80 -6.02
C LEU A 319 -10.77 -2.77 -6.40
N SER A 320 -10.48 -1.80 -5.53
CA SER A 320 -9.38 -0.85 -5.76
C SER A 320 -8.04 -1.57 -5.91
N VAL A 321 -7.73 -2.49 -4.98
CA VAL A 321 -6.47 -3.25 -5.01
C VAL A 321 -6.40 -4.13 -6.25
N LEU A 322 -7.52 -4.75 -6.66
CA LEU A 322 -7.60 -5.48 -7.93
C LEU A 322 -7.31 -4.56 -9.12
N GLY A 323 -7.85 -3.34 -9.13
CA GLY A 323 -7.56 -2.31 -10.13
C GLY A 323 -6.08 -1.93 -10.17
N ASP A 324 -5.41 -1.82 -9.01
CA ASP A 324 -3.97 -1.53 -8.95
C ASP A 324 -3.13 -2.68 -9.54
N GLN A 325 -3.53 -3.94 -9.30
CA GLN A 325 -2.84 -5.09 -9.89
C GLN A 325 -3.04 -5.15 -11.40
N ARG A 326 -4.28 -4.97 -11.89
CA ARG A 326 -4.59 -4.92 -13.33
C ARG A 326 -3.86 -3.79 -14.04
N TYR A 327 -3.80 -2.61 -13.41
CA TYR A 327 -3.01 -1.50 -13.93
C TYR A 327 -1.53 -1.88 -14.07
N SER A 328 -1.00 -2.62 -13.10
CA SER A 328 0.41 -3.02 -13.08
C SER A 328 0.75 -4.13 -14.07
N THR A 329 -0.22 -4.98 -14.44
CA THR A 329 -0.07 -5.99 -15.50
C THR A 329 -0.32 -5.44 -16.91
N GLY A 330 -0.84 -4.21 -17.04
CA GLY A 330 -1.16 -3.58 -18.32
C GLY A 330 -2.61 -3.73 -18.77
N ASP A 331 -3.46 -4.43 -18.01
CA ASP A 331 -4.92 -4.48 -18.21
C ASP A 331 -5.55 -3.15 -17.74
N LEU A 332 -5.35 -2.10 -18.53
CA LEU A 332 -5.79 -0.75 -18.18
C LEU A 332 -7.31 -0.63 -18.24
N GLU A 333 -7.97 -1.28 -19.19
CA GLU A 333 -9.43 -1.33 -19.28
C GLU A 333 -10.04 -2.00 -18.04
N GLY A 334 -9.56 -3.20 -17.69
CA GLY A 334 -10.02 -3.90 -16.49
C GLY A 334 -9.68 -3.18 -15.19
N ALA A 335 -8.62 -2.35 -15.17
CA ALA A 335 -8.32 -1.46 -14.06
C ALA A 335 -9.36 -0.33 -13.94
N VAL A 336 -9.72 0.35 -15.05
CA VAL A 336 -10.76 1.38 -15.06
C VAL A 336 -12.09 0.83 -14.56
N GLU A 337 -12.50 -0.35 -15.04
CA GLU A 337 -13.73 -1.02 -14.58
C GLU A 337 -13.73 -1.25 -13.07
N ALA A 338 -12.63 -1.78 -12.53
CA ALA A 338 -12.49 -2.06 -11.10
C ALA A 338 -12.54 -0.78 -10.25
N TYR A 339 -11.88 0.30 -10.70
CA TYR A 339 -11.94 1.60 -10.01
C TYR A 339 -13.33 2.25 -10.12
N ASP A 340 -14.02 2.13 -11.26
CA ASP A 340 -15.37 2.67 -11.44
C ASP A 340 -16.39 1.96 -10.54
N GLU A 341 -16.29 0.64 -10.43
CA GLU A 341 -17.12 -0.13 -9.50
C GLU A 341 -16.84 0.28 -8.04
N SER A 342 -15.56 0.39 -7.67
CA SER A 342 -15.14 0.84 -6.34
C SER A 342 -15.65 2.26 -6.01
N LEU A 343 -15.48 3.21 -6.94
CA LEU A 343 -15.95 4.59 -6.79
C LEU A 343 -17.47 4.66 -6.63
N ALA A 344 -18.23 3.86 -7.39
CA ALA A 344 -19.68 3.81 -7.29
C ALA A 344 -20.13 3.33 -5.90
N ILE A 345 -19.45 2.34 -5.32
CA ILE A 345 -19.73 1.85 -3.97
C ILE A 345 -19.36 2.91 -2.92
N TYR A 346 -18.14 3.47 -2.99
CA TYR A 346 -17.69 4.50 -2.04
C TYR A 346 -18.62 5.72 -2.04
N ARG A 347 -19.01 6.25 -3.21
CA ARG A 347 -19.94 7.39 -3.31
C ARG A 347 -21.31 7.13 -2.66
N ARG A 348 -21.77 5.88 -2.59
CA ARG A 348 -23.02 5.52 -1.88
C ARG A 348 -22.86 5.36 -0.37
N ARG A 349 -21.63 5.16 0.12
CA ARG A 349 -21.36 4.68 1.49
C ARG A 349 -20.60 5.69 2.36
N VAL A 350 -19.85 6.62 1.77
CA VAL A 350 -19.08 7.64 2.49
C VAL A 350 -19.40 9.04 1.98
N SER A 351 -18.97 10.07 2.73
CA SER A 351 -19.06 11.47 2.29
C SER A 351 -18.33 11.68 0.96
N GLU A 352 -18.85 12.56 0.09
CA GLU A 352 -18.21 12.93 -1.17
C GLU A 352 -16.82 13.57 -1.00
N THR A 353 -16.48 14.02 0.21
CA THR A 353 -15.18 14.58 0.58
C THR A 353 -14.24 13.57 1.22
N HIS A 354 -14.57 12.28 1.24
CA HIS A 354 -13.71 11.27 1.88
C HIS A 354 -12.38 11.10 1.13
N PRO A 355 -11.21 11.12 1.81
CA PRO A 355 -9.88 11.05 1.16
C PRO A 355 -9.70 9.85 0.19
N SER A 356 -10.26 8.68 0.52
CA SER A 356 -10.20 7.49 -0.36
C SER A 356 -10.84 7.72 -1.74
N LEU A 357 -11.83 8.60 -1.87
CA LEU A 357 -12.38 8.97 -3.18
C LEU A 357 -11.34 9.67 -4.05
N ALA A 358 -10.48 10.51 -3.46
CA ALA A 358 -9.42 11.18 -4.19
C ALA A 358 -8.37 10.19 -4.71
N ILE A 359 -7.98 9.21 -3.89
CA ILE A 359 -7.02 8.16 -4.28
C ILE A 359 -7.58 7.34 -5.44
N LEU A 360 -8.84 6.89 -5.33
CA LEU A 360 -9.52 6.14 -6.38
C LEU A 360 -9.64 6.94 -7.68
N LEU A 361 -10.04 8.21 -7.61
CA LEU A 361 -10.13 9.09 -8.77
C LEU A 361 -8.76 9.31 -9.42
N ASN A 362 -7.69 9.48 -8.63
CA ASN A 362 -6.33 9.59 -9.14
C ASN A 362 -5.87 8.31 -9.84
N ASN A 363 -6.15 7.13 -9.27
CA ASN A 363 -5.74 5.84 -9.84
C ASN A 363 -6.53 5.52 -11.12
N ARG A 364 -7.85 5.78 -11.12
CA ARG A 364 -8.69 5.73 -12.31
C ARG A 364 -8.17 6.65 -13.40
N ALA A 365 -7.89 7.91 -13.08
CA ALA A 365 -7.37 8.88 -14.03
C ALA A 365 -6.01 8.46 -14.61
N ARG A 366 -5.18 7.77 -13.81
CA ARG A 366 -3.90 7.21 -14.26
C ARG A 366 -4.10 6.11 -15.29
N ALA A 367 -5.06 5.21 -15.06
CA ALA A 367 -5.43 4.15 -16.02
C ALA A 367 -6.02 4.74 -17.32
N LEU A 368 -6.96 5.68 -17.21
CA LEU A 368 -7.53 6.42 -18.35
C LEU A 368 -6.46 7.15 -19.16
N ARG A 369 -5.51 7.81 -18.49
CA ARG A 369 -4.38 8.46 -19.16
C ARG A 369 -3.52 7.44 -19.93
N GLY A 370 -3.27 6.26 -19.37
CA GLY A 370 -2.56 5.18 -20.03
C GLY A 370 -3.27 4.70 -21.30
N LEU A 371 -4.60 4.61 -21.24
CA LEU A 371 -5.47 4.29 -22.38
C LEU A 371 -5.50 5.41 -23.44
N GLY A 372 -5.11 6.63 -23.09
CA GLY A 372 -5.22 7.81 -23.95
C GLY A 372 -6.54 8.57 -23.80
N ASP A 373 -7.39 8.20 -22.84
CA ASP A 373 -8.68 8.83 -22.55
C ASP A 373 -8.48 10.12 -21.72
N PHE A 374 -7.82 11.12 -22.32
CA PHE A 374 -7.32 12.32 -21.62
C PHE A 374 -8.43 13.22 -21.06
N GLY A 375 -9.58 13.33 -21.74
CA GLY A 375 -10.71 14.11 -21.24
C GLY A 375 -11.26 13.57 -19.91
N PRO A 376 -11.71 12.29 -19.87
CA PRO A 376 -12.15 11.64 -18.63
C PRO A 376 -11.08 11.59 -17.53
N ALA A 377 -9.80 11.44 -17.91
CA ALA A 377 -8.68 11.51 -16.97
C ALA A 377 -8.55 12.90 -16.31
N GLU A 378 -8.65 13.98 -17.11
CA GLU A 378 -8.61 15.37 -16.62
C GLU A 378 -9.73 15.64 -15.62
N GLU A 379 -10.96 15.22 -15.93
CA GLU A 379 -12.10 15.37 -15.03
C GLU A 379 -11.85 14.67 -13.70
N SER A 380 -11.38 13.42 -13.75
CA SER A 380 -11.11 12.61 -12.56
C SER A 380 -10.00 13.22 -11.69
N TYR A 381 -8.90 13.71 -12.29
CA TYR A 381 -7.85 14.41 -11.54
C TYR A 381 -8.33 15.71 -10.90
N ARG A 382 -9.18 16.48 -11.58
CA ARG A 382 -9.73 17.72 -10.99
C ARG A 382 -10.67 17.44 -9.82
N GLN A 383 -11.50 16.40 -9.92
CA GLN A 383 -12.32 15.95 -8.80
C GLN A 383 -11.44 15.49 -7.63
N ALA A 384 -10.41 14.69 -7.88
CA ALA A 384 -9.46 14.27 -6.85
C ALA A 384 -8.79 15.46 -6.16
N LEU A 385 -8.33 16.46 -6.93
CA LEU A 385 -7.70 17.66 -6.40
C LEU A 385 -8.64 18.49 -5.50
N GLY A 386 -9.92 18.60 -5.88
CA GLY A 386 -10.93 19.25 -5.05
C GLY A 386 -11.14 18.53 -3.70
N ILE A 387 -11.15 17.20 -3.71
CA ILE A 387 -11.29 16.39 -2.50
C ILE A 387 -10.03 16.50 -1.62
N VAL A 388 -8.83 16.37 -2.19
CA VAL A 388 -7.57 16.52 -1.43
C VAL A 388 -7.52 17.87 -0.70
N ARG A 389 -7.78 18.97 -1.42
CA ARG A 389 -7.75 20.32 -0.83
C ARG A 389 -8.78 20.54 0.27
N SER A 390 -9.96 19.93 0.15
CA SER A 390 -11.03 20.08 1.13
C SER A 390 -10.87 19.15 2.35
N SER A 391 -10.26 17.98 2.18
CA SER A 391 -10.16 16.94 3.21
C SER A 391 -8.81 16.86 3.92
N LEU A 392 -7.70 17.10 3.22
CA LEU A 392 -6.34 16.98 3.76
C LEU A 392 -5.65 18.35 3.94
N GLY A 393 -6.28 19.43 3.48
CA GLY A 393 -5.68 20.75 3.43
C GLY A 393 -4.73 20.94 2.24
N GLY A 394 -4.24 22.17 2.05
CA GLY A 394 -3.26 22.48 1.00
C GLY A 394 -1.84 22.11 1.42
N GLY A 395 -0.99 21.70 0.47
CA GLY A 395 0.41 21.37 0.71
C GLY A 395 0.67 19.91 1.10
N HIS A 396 -0.34 19.04 1.03
CA HIS A 396 -0.19 17.61 1.26
C HIS A 396 0.50 16.91 0.06
N ARG A 397 1.23 15.81 0.31
CA ARG A 397 1.94 15.04 -0.73
C ARG A 397 1.01 14.54 -1.86
N GLU A 398 -0.21 14.20 -1.51
CA GLU A 398 -1.28 13.76 -2.40
C GLU A 398 -1.67 14.88 -3.36
N GLU A 399 -1.62 16.14 -2.91
CA GLU A 399 -1.83 17.30 -3.79
C GLU A 399 -0.74 17.34 -4.87
N ALA A 400 0.53 17.25 -4.49
CA ALA A 400 1.65 17.24 -5.43
C ALA A 400 1.52 16.10 -6.46
N THR A 401 1.13 14.90 -6.00
CA THR A 401 0.93 13.73 -6.86
C THR A 401 -0.19 13.96 -7.89
N VAL A 402 -1.34 14.46 -7.47
CA VAL A 402 -2.47 14.74 -8.36
C VAL A 402 -2.14 15.87 -9.33
N LEU A 403 -1.48 16.94 -8.87
CA LEU A 403 -1.04 18.06 -9.70
C LEU A 403 -0.08 17.61 -10.81
N GLY A 404 0.96 16.86 -10.47
CA GLY A 404 1.93 16.35 -11.45
C GLY A 404 1.30 15.39 -12.45
N ASN A 405 0.31 14.60 -12.04
CA ASN A 405 -0.41 13.72 -12.94
C ASN A 405 -1.37 14.47 -13.88
N LEU A 406 -2.09 15.48 -13.37
CA LEU A 406 -2.95 16.35 -14.16
C LEU A 406 -2.15 17.14 -15.20
N ALA A 407 -0.97 17.66 -14.81
CA ALA A 407 -0.06 18.35 -15.73
C ALA A 407 0.30 17.49 -16.96
N GLN A 408 0.54 16.19 -16.76
CA GLN A 408 0.84 15.29 -17.88
C GLN A 408 -0.34 15.09 -18.83
N VAL A 409 -1.58 15.11 -18.32
CA VAL A 409 -2.79 15.07 -19.17
C VAL A 409 -2.94 16.37 -19.94
N LEU A 410 -2.80 17.52 -19.28
CA LEU A 410 -2.87 18.82 -19.90
C LEU A 410 -1.81 19.01 -20.99
N ARG A 411 -0.59 18.52 -20.76
CA ARG A 411 0.49 18.47 -21.76
C ARG A 411 0.05 17.69 -23.00
N LYS A 412 -0.54 16.51 -22.83
CA LYS A 412 -1.05 15.70 -23.97
C LYS A 412 -2.17 16.40 -24.72
N ARG A 413 -2.93 17.27 -24.04
CA ARG A 413 -3.97 18.12 -24.63
C ARG A 413 -3.49 19.50 -25.12
N GLY A 414 -2.17 19.72 -25.23
CA GLY A 414 -1.59 20.98 -25.72
C GLY A 414 -1.68 22.19 -24.77
N ARG A 415 -2.16 22.02 -23.53
CA ARG A 415 -2.29 23.09 -22.53
C ARG A 415 -1.01 23.22 -21.69
N PHE A 416 0.06 23.67 -22.35
CA PHE A 416 1.41 23.63 -21.78
C PHE A 416 1.65 24.60 -20.62
N GLU A 417 1.10 25.81 -20.69
CA GLU A 417 1.27 26.83 -19.64
C GLU A 417 0.68 26.35 -18.32
N GLU A 418 -0.59 25.92 -18.31
CA GLU A 418 -1.23 25.35 -17.13
C GLU A 418 -0.50 24.09 -16.64
N ALA A 419 -0.06 23.21 -17.54
CA ALA A 419 0.73 22.04 -17.16
C ALA A 419 2.04 22.43 -16.45
N PHE A 420 2.71 23.48 -16.94
CA PHE A 420 3.93 24.01 -16.36
C PHE A 420 3.68 24.57 -14.96
N GLU A 421 2.67 25.43 -14.78
CA GLU A 421 2.29 25.99 -13.47
C GLU A 421 1.95 24.90 -12.44
N LEU A 422 1.16 23.90 -12.82
CA LEU A 422 0.80 22.80 -11.92
C LEU A 422 2.03 21.97 -11.53
N THR A 423 2.97 21.76 -12.46
CA THR A 423 4.20 21.02 -12.16
C THR A 423 5.12 21.80 -11.23
N GLN A 424 5.25 23.13 -11.41
CA GLN A 424 6.00 23.97 -10.48
C GLN A 424 5.40 23.93 -9.08
N ARG A 425 4.07 23.94 -8.98
CA ARG A 425 3.37 23.88 -7.70
C ARG A 425 3.54 22.52 -7.02
N ALA A 426 3.46 21.42 -7.77
CA ALA A 426 3.77 20.09 -7.26
C ALA A 426 5.22 19.99 -6.75
N GLN A 427 6.17 20.52 -7.51
CA GLN A 427 7.57 20.53 -7.14
C GLN A 427 7.84 21.37 -5.88
N ALA A 428 7.18 22.53 -5.72
CA ALA A 428 7.31 23.33 -4.51
C ALA A 428 6.87 22.56 -3.25
N ILE A 429 5.73 21.86 -3.34
CA ILE A 429 5.23 21.01 -2.25
C ILE A 429 6.21 19.86 -1.96
N ASP A 430 6.65 19.14 -2.99
CA ASP A 430 7.59 18.02 -2.83
C ASP A 430 8.93 18.47 -2.22
N ARG A 431 9.45 19.64 -2.62
CA ARG A 431 10.68 20.22 -2.07
C ARG A 431 10.54 20.59 -0.60
N GLU A 432 9.40 21.14 -0.20
CA GLU A 432 9.12 21.46 1.21
C GLU A 432 9.03 20.19 2.07
N LEU A 433 8.42 19.12 1.56
CA LEU A 433 8.21 17.87 2.30
C LEU A 433 9.43 16.95 2.35
N LEU A 434 10.21 16.88 1.26
CA LEU A 434 11.21 15.83 1.05
C LEU A 434 12.64 16.36 0.86
N GLY A 435 12.81 17.68 0.66
CA GLY A 435 14.10 18.29 0.33
C GLY A 435 14.54 18.05 -1.11
N LEU A 436 15.73 18.56 -1.46
CA LEU A 436 16.26 18.59 -2.83
C LEU A 436 16.96 17.29 -3.29
N GLU A 437 17.37 16.43 -2.37
CA GLU A 437 18.16 15.21 -2.64
C GLU A 437 17.29 13.94 -2.74
N HIS A 438 16.09 14.06 -3.30
CA HIS A 438 15.14 12.95 -3.42
C HIS A 438 14.87 12.60 -4.89
N VAL A 439 14.63 11.31 -5.20
CA VAL A 439 14.31 10.82 -6.57
C VAL A 439 13.15 11.60 -7.21
N ILE A 440 12.22 12.10 -6.39
CA ILE A 440 11.07 12.89 -6.82
C ILE A 440 11.49 14.21 -7.48
N GLU A 441 12.59 14.85 -7.09
CA GLU A 441 13.11 16.05 -7.75
C GLU A 441 13.47 15.75 -9.21
N GLY A 442 14.18 14.63 -9.47
CA GLY A 442 14.49 14.17 -10.82
C GLY A 442 13.22 13.84 -11.64
N VAL A 443 12.19 13.27 -11.00
CA VAL A 443 10.89 13.01 -11.66
C VAL A 443 10.18 14.32 -12.03
N ASN A 444 10.19 15.32 -11.14
CA ASN A 444 9.58 16.63 -11.40
C ASN A 444 10.31 17.39 -12.51
N LEU A 445 11.64 17.37 -12.52
CA LEU A 445 12.45 17.93 -13.61
C LEU A 445 12.19 17.23 -14.95
N ASN A 446 12.02 15.89 -14.94
CA ASN A 446 11.62 15.14 -16.12
C ASN A 446 10.24 15.55 -16.67
N ARG A 447 9.27 15.78 -15.77
CA ARG A 447 7.95 16.29 -16.15
C ARG A 447 8.06 17.67 -16.78
N LEU A 448 8.78 18.61 -16.14
CA LEU A 448 9.04 19.94 -16.67
C LEU A 448 9.71 19.88 -18.05
N GLY A 449 10.78 19.08 -18.20
CA GLY A 449 11.47 18.90 -19.48
C GLY A 449 10.52 18.40 -20.57
N SER A 450 9.62 17.47 -20.25
CA SER A 450 8.64 16.96 -21.21
C SER A 450 7.59 18.00 -21.63
N ILE A 451 7.18 18.87 -20.71
CA ILE A 451 6.23 19.96 -20.98
C ILE A 451 6.91 21.03 -21.83
N LEU A 452 8.11 21.47 -21.43
CA LEU A 452 8.88 22.50 -22.12
C LEU A 452 9.24 22.08 -23.54
N ARG A 453 9.60 20.81 -23.76
CA ARG A 453 9.88 20.29 -25.10
C ARG A 453 8.64 20.38 -25.99
N ASP A 454 7.51 19.83 -25.54
CA ASP A 454 6.27 19.84 -26.33
C ASP A 454 5.75 21.26 -26.59
N TRP A 455 5.98 22.17 -25.64
CA TRP A 455 5.72 23.61 -25.76
C TRP A 455 6.65 24.31 -26.77
N GLY A 456 7.84 23.76 -27.04
CA GLY A 456 8.83 24.33 -27.96
C GLY A 456 9.96 25.12 -27.30
N LYS A 457 10.01 25.16 -25.96
CA LYS A 457 11.08 25.80 -25.19
C LYS A 457 12.26 24.82 -25.06
N LEU A 458 12.88 24.50 -26.19
CA LEU A 458 13.83 23.38 -26.30
C LEU A 458 15.10 23.55 -25.45
N ASP A 459 15.62 24.77 -25.31
CA ASP A 459 16.81 25.01 -24.49
C ASP A 459 16.54 24.77 -23.01
N ALA A 460 15.42 25.30 -22.49
CA ALA A 460 14.97 25.06 -21.12
C ALA A 460 14.61 23.57 -20.90
N ALA A 461 14.06 22.89 -21.91
CA ALA A 461 13.81 21.45 -21.84
C ALA A 461 15.12 20.65 -21.72
N ALA A 462 16.13 20.99 -22.51
CA ALA A 462 17.44 20.34 -22.47
C ALA A 462 18.12 20.57 -21.10
N GLU A 463 18.02 21.78 -20.55
CA GLU A 463 18.51 22.08 -19.20
C GLU A 463 17.78 21.26 -18.13
N ALA A 464 16.43 21.20 -18.19
CA ALA A 464 15.62 20.44 -17.24
C ALA A 464 15.96 18.94 -17.27
N TYR A 465 16.09 18.35 -18.47
CA TYR A 465 16.49 16.95 -18.61
C TYR A 465 17.94 16.70 -18.17
N GLY A 466 18.85 17.62 -18.43
CA GLY A 466 20.24 17.54 -17.95
C GLY A 466 20.31 17.58 -16.41
N ARG A 467 19.58 18.49 -15.77
CA ARG A 467 19.44 18.57 -14.30
C ARG A 467 18.80 17.30 -13.74
N ALA A 468 17.77 16.76 -14.40
CA ALA A 468 17.12 15.51 -14.01
C ALA A 468 18.12 14.34 -14.05
N GLY A 469 18.87 14.20 -15.15
CA GLY A 469 19.90 13.18 -15.31
C GLY A 469 20.95 13.24 -14.21
N ALA A 470 21.57 14.41 -14.01
CA ALA A 470 22.59 14.60 -12.97
C ALA A 470 22.07 14.30 -11.56
N THR A 471 20.83 14.71 -11.25
CA THR A 471 20.20 14.43 -9.95
C THR A 471 19.99 12.93 -9.76
N LEU A 472 19.51 12.23 -10.80
CA LEU A 472 19.21 10.80 -10.73
C LEU A 472 20.47 9.92 -10.76
N GLU A 473 21.52 10.34 -11.47
CA GLU A 473 22.84 9.70 -11.45
C GLU A 473 23.48 9.78 -10.07
N ALA A 474 23.40 10.95 -9.41
CA ALA A 474 23.93 11.14 -8.05
C ALA A 474 23.26 10.21 -7.02
N LEU A 475 22.00 9.82 -7.26
CA LEU A 475 21.23 8.90 -6.41
C LEU A 475 21.47 7.42 -6.74
N GLY A 476 22.21 7.10 -7.80
CA GLY A 476 22.53 5.75 -8.23
C GLY A 476 21.31 4.93 -8.67
N GLY A 477 21.33 3.62 -8.42
CA GLY A 477 20.33 2.66 -8.93
C GLY A 477 18.87 2.94 -8.55
N ALA A 478 18.61 3.75 -7.53
CA ALA A 478 17.27 4.12 -7.08
C ALA A 478 16.50 5.00 -8.10
N GLY A 479 17.20 5.64 -9.03
CA GLY A 479 16.62 6.53 -10.06
C GLY A 479 16.63 5.97 -11.49
N ALA A 480 17.08 4.74 -11.70
CA ALA A 480 17.48 4.22 -13.01
C ALA A 480 16.42 4.34 -14.13
N SER A 481 15.15 4.03 -13.82
CA SER A 481 14.05 4.18 -14.79
C SER A 481 13.77 5.64 -15.15
N SER A 482 13.84 6.53 -14.16
CA SER A 482 13.68 7.98 -14.38
C SER A 482 14.91 8.56 -15.08
N LEU A 483 16.10 7.99 -14.88
CA LEU A 483 17.33 8.40 -15.55
C LEU A 483 17.24 8.09 -17.05
N SER A 484 16.86 6.86 -17.42
CA SER A 484 16.63 6.51 -18.83
C SER A 484 15.59 7.44 -19.48
N TYR A 485 14.52 7.80 -18.77
CA TYR A 485 13.53 8.76 -19.26
C TYR A 485 14.13 10.17 -19.49
N ALA A 486 15.02 10.62 -18.60
CA ALA A 486 15.73 11.90 -18.74
C ALA A 486 16.63 11.91 -19.98
N ILE A 487 17.42 10.84 -20.16
CA ILE A 487 18.34 10.68 -21.30
C ILE A 487 17.56 10.65 -22.61
N ALA A 488 16.50 9.85 -22.70
CA ALA A 488 15.64 9.80 -23.89
C ALA A 488 14.92 11.15 -24.14
N GLY A 489 14.53 11.85 -23.06
CA GLY A 489 13.97 13.20 -23.13
C GLY A 489 14.94 14.21 -23.73
N LEU A 490 16.20 14.18 -23.28
CA LEU A 490 17.27 14.99 -23.83
C LEU A 490 17.53 14.65 -25.30
N ALA A 491 17.57 13.36 -25.65
CA ALA A 491 17.74 12.88 -27.02
C ALA A 491 16.69 13.45 -27.97
N ARG A 492 15.39 13.34 -27.62
CA ARG A 492 14.28 13.96 -28.38
C ARG A 492 14.44 15.47 -28.50
N THR A 493 14.85 16.13 -27.42
CA THR A 493 15.06 17.58 -27.42
C THR A 493 16.20 17.99 -28.36
N ARG A 494 17.30 17.23 -28.39
CA ARG A 494 18.42 17.45 -29.34
C ARG A 494 18.00 17.23 -30.78
N LEU A 495 17.18 16.20 -31.07
CA LEU A 495 16.61 16.00 -32.41
C LEU A 495 15.80 17.21 -32.86
N GLU A 496 14.94 17.74 -31.98
CA GLU A 496 14.11 18.90 -32.30
C GLU A 496 14.94 20.19 -32.46
N GLN A 497 16.01 20.37 -31.68
CA GLN A 497 16.94 21.51 -31.80
C GLN A 497 17.74 21.48 -33.11
N GLY A 498 18.12 20.28 -33.58
CA GLY A 498 19.05 20.07 -34.68
C GLY A 498 18.49 19.23 -35.81
N ARG A 499 17.23 19.46 -36.21
CA ARG A 499 16.50 18.63 -37.20
C ARG A 499 17.21 18.43 -38.54
N TYR A 500 18.19 19.27 -38.87
CA TYR A 500 19.03 19.21 -40.08
C TYR A 500 20.54 19.27 -39.80
N ASP A 501 20.96 19.16 -38.54
CA ASP A 501 22.38 19.16 -38.15
C ASP A 501 22.85 17.71 -37.92
N PRO A 502 23.71 17.16 -38.80
CA PRO A 502 24.22 15.80 -38.65
C PRO A 502 24.91 15.54 -37.30
N GLY A 503 25.55 16.56 -36.71
CA GLY A 503 26.21 16.44 -35.40
C GLY A 503 25.19 16.23 -34.28
N ARG A 504 24.07 16.96 -34.32
CA ARG A 504 22.98 16.83 -33.34
C ARG A 504 22.19 15.54 -33.51
N LEU A 505 22.01 15.08 -34.75
CA LEU A 505 21.39 13.78 -35.03
C LEU A 505 22.25 12.62 -34.48
N ALA A 506 23.58 12.72 -34.62
CA ALA A 506 24.51 11.76 -34.02
C ALA A 506 24.51 11.79 -32.49
N GLU A 507 24.51 12.99 -31.89
CA GLU A 507 24.38 13.17 -30.42
C GLU A 507 23.08 12.54 -29.90
N ALA A 508 21.94 12.84 -30.53
CA ALA A 508 20.66 12.29 -30.14
C ALA A 508 20.61 10.77 -30.25
N ARG A 509 21.17 10.20 -31.32
CA ARG A 509 21.28 8.74 -31.49
C ARG A 509 22.06 8.10 -30.35
N GLN A 510 23.22 8.65 -29.98
CA GLN A 510 24.02 8.13 -28.86
C GLN A 510 23.23 8.15 -27.55
N LEU A 511 22.47 9.22 -27.30
CA LEU A 511 21.61 9.33 -26.12
C LEU A 511 20.47 8.29 -26.14
N PHE A 512 19.84 8.00 -27.28
CA PHE A 512 18.85 6.91 -27.34
C PHE A 512 19.47 5.54 -27.09
N GLU A 513 20.65 5.27 -27.64
CA GLU A 513 21.39 4.02 -27.40
C GLU A 513 21.81 3.89 -25.92
N GLU A 514 22.14 5.00 -25.27
CA GLU A 514 22.40 5.06 -23.83
C GLU A 514 21.12 4.82 -23.00
N ALA A 515 20.02 5.50 -23.32
CA ALA A 515 18.75 5.31 -22.65
C ALA A 515 18.26 3.85 -22.75
N LEU A 516 18.43 3.23 -23.93
CA LEU A 516 18.12 1.81 -24.16
C LEU A 516 18.99 0.89 -23.29
N ARG A 517 20.31 1.12 -23.24
CA ARG A 517 21.22 0.35 -22.37
C ARG A 517 20.83 0.45 -20.90
N GLU A 518 20.40 1.63 -20.45
CA GLU A 518 19.95 1.82 -19.07
C GLU A 518 18.62 1.09 -18.80
N VAL A 519 17.69 1.05 -19.77
CA VAL A 519 16.50 0.19 -19.65
C VAL A 519 16.91 -1.29 -19.63
N GLU A 520 17.76 -1.76 -20.54
CA GLU A 520 18.21 -3.17 -20.60
C GLU A 520 18.92 -3.62 -19.31
N ARG A 521 19.64 -2.71 -18.65
CA ARG A 521 20.30 -3.00 -17.36
C ARG A 521 19.30 -3.28 -16.24
N VAL A 522 18.12 -2.66 -16.29
CA VAL A 522 17.13 -2.65 -15.20
C VAL A 522 15.93 -3.53 -15.50
N ALA A 523 15.58 -3.69 -16.78
CA ALA A 523 14.38 -4.36 -17.24
C ALA A 523 14.70 -5.77 -17.78
N GLY A 524 13.83 -6.74 -17.49
CA GLY A 524 13.91 -8.06 -18.11
C GLY A 524 13.55 -8.05 -19.60
N ALA A 525 13.95 -9.09 -20.34
CA ALA A 525 13.88 -9.20 -21.81
C ALA A 525 12.46 -9.08 -22.43
N GLY A 526 11.39 -9.03 -21.64
CA GLY A 526 10.00 -8.85 -22.09
C GLY A 526 9.28 -7.64 -21.49
N SER A 527 10.03 -6.65 -20.98
CA SER A 527 9.41 -5.45 -20.39
C SER A 527 8.84 -4.52 -21.46
N PRO A 528 7.59 -4.02 -21.31
CA PRO A 528 7.05 -2.97 -22.19
C PRO A 528 7.95 -1.73 -22.28
N ARG A 529 8.69 -1.42 -21.22
CA ARG A 529 9.67 -0.31 -21.20
C ARG A 529 10.80 -0.51 -22.21
N LEU A 530 11.21 -1.76 -22.44
CA LEU A 530 12.22 -2.08 -23.44
C LEU A 530 11.68 -1.87 -24.85
N ALA A 531 10.41 -2.25 -25.09
CA ALA A 531 9.75 -1.99 -26.36
C ALA A 531 9.61 -0.48 -26.63
N ASP A 532 9.21 0.30 -25.62
CA ASP A 532 9.16 1.77 -25.72
C ASP A 532 10.53 2.37 -26.03
N ALA A 533 11.58 1.97 -25.30
CA ALA A 533 12.94 2.47 -25.55
C ALA A 533 13.46 2.12 -26.96
N ARG A 534 13.10 0.95 -27.50
CA ARG A 534 13.39 0.58 -28.89
C ARG A 534 12.62 1.45 -29.89
N CYS A 535 11.35 1.73 -29.62
CA CYS A 535 10.57 2.66 -30.43
C CYS A 535 11.17 4.08 -30.42
N GLU A 536 11.64 4.57 -29.29
CA GLU A 536 12.31 5.87 -29.17
C GLU A 536 13.64 5.90 -29.95
N LEU A 537 14.45 4.84 -29.88
CA LEU A 537 15.63 4.70 -30.74
C LEU A 537 15.24 4.68 -32.24
N GLY A 538 14.17 3.97 -32.57
CA GLY A 538 13.60 3.93 -33.92
C GLY A 538 13.20 5.33 -34.44
N ASP A 539 12.61 6.18 -33.58
CA ASP A 539 12.31 7.57 -33.93
C ASP A 539 13.58 8.38 -34.20
N GLY A 540 14.63 8.16 -33.40
CA GLY A 540 15.94 8.79 -33.61
C GLY A 540 16.59 8.37 -34.93
N LEU A 541 16.58 7.09 -35.25
CA LEU A 541 17.08 6.56 -36.52
C LEU A 541 16.28 7.10 -37.71
N ARG A 542 14.95 7.16 -37.57
CA ARG A 542 14.05 7.75 -38.56
C ARG A 542 14.41 9.22 -38.81
N ALA A 543 14.57 10.02 -37.76
CA ALA A 543 14.94 11.43 -37.87
C ALA A 543 16.33 11.62 -38.51
N ALA A 544 17.26 10.68 -38.28
CA ALA A 544 18.58 10.67 -38.91
C ALA A 544 18.59 10.16 -40.37
N GLY A 545 17.43 9.75 -40.90
CA GLY A 545 17.30 9.20 -42.26
C GLY A 545 17.69 7.73 -42.40
N ASP A 546 17.98 7.03 -41.29
CA ASP A 546 18.17 5.57 -41.27
C ASP A 546 16.82 4.85 -41.13
N TRP A 547 16.04 4.91 -42.22
CA TRP A 547 14.69 4.34 -42.29
C TRP A 547 14.68 2.81 -42.12
N ALA A 548 15.74 2.13 -42.55
CA ALA A 548 15.86 0.67 -42.43
C ALA A 548 16.14 0.27 -40.98
N GLY A 549 17.06 0.98 -40.31
CA GLY A 549 17.32 0.81 -38.88
C GLY A 549 16.09 1.11 -38.04
N ALA A 550 15.35 2.18 -38.35
CA ALA A 550 14.12 2.54 -37.64
C ALA A 550 13.07 1.40 -37.66
N VAL A 551 12.77 0.85 -38.84
CA VAL A 551 11.82 -0.28 -38.98
C VAL A 551 12.33 -1.53 -38.26
N ALA A 552 13.64 -1.77 -38.27
CA ALA A 552 14.22 -2.89 -37.54
C ALA A 552 14.00 -2.77 -36.02
N GLU A 553 14.19 -1.57 -35.44
CA GLU A 553 13.94 -1.36 -34.01
C GLU A 553 12.45 -1.44 -33.65
N TYR A 554 11.54 -0.91 -34.49
CA TYR A 554 10.10 -1.08 -34.25
C TYR A 554 9.66 -2.55 -34.27
N ARG A 555 10.24 -3.37 -35.15
CA ARG A 555 9.98 -4.82 -35.15
C ARG A 555 10.54 -5.51 -33.92
N ARG A 556 11.75 -5.15 -33.49
CA ARG A 556 12.32 -5.64 -32.22
C ARG A 556 11.47 -5.23 -31.02
N ALA A 557 10.84 -4.05 -31.05
CA ALA A 557 9.87 -3.64 -30.04
C ALA A 557 8.64 -4.56 -30.05
N LEU A 558 8.07 -4.84 -31.23
CA LEU A 558 6.95 -5.78 -31.37
C LEU A 558 7.27 -7.20 -30.88
N ASP A 559 8.49 -7.68 -31.14
CA ASP A 559 8.96 -9.01 -30.71
C ASP A 559 9.15 -9.09 -29.18
N ALA A 560 9.42 -7.97 -28.52
CA ALA A 560 9.60 -7.89 -27.08
C ALA A 560 8.28 -7.76 -26.29
N LEU A 561 7.18 -7.42 -26.97
CA LEU A 561 5.87 -7.23 -26.34
C LEU A 561 5.15 -8.56 -26.08
N PRO A 562 4.39 -8.68 -24.98
CA PRO A 562 3.55 -9.86 -24.69
C PRO A 562 2.44 -10.04 -25.73
N ALA A 563 1.51 -10.98 -25.50
CA ALA A 563 0.43 -11.26 -26.44
C ALA A 563 -0.34 -10.00 -26.86
N ALA A 564 -0.94 -10.03 -28.05
CA ALA A 564 -1.57 -8.85 -28.64
C ALA A 564 -2.76 -8.33 -27.81
N GLU A 565 -3.43 -9.19 -27.06
CA GLU A 565 -4.50 -8.78 -26.14
C GLU A 565 -3.97 -7.93 -24.99
N ASP A 566 -2.78 -8.27 -24.46
CA ASP A 566 -2.15 -7.65 -23.29
C ASP A 566 -1.31 -6.40 -23.64
N SER A 567 -1.10 -6.12 -24.92
CA SER A 567 -0.20 -5.03 -25.40
C SER A 567 -0.70 -4.37 -26.68
N TRP A 568 -2.02 -4.34 -26.87
CA TRP A 568 -2.63 -3.87 -28.11
C TRP A 568 -2.25 -2.42 -28.42
N LEU A 569 -2.11 -1.58 -27.39
CA LEU A 569 -1.82 -0.16 -27.53
C LEU A 569 -0.39 0.05 -28.05
N GLU A 570 0.59 -0.53 -27.37
CA GLU A 570 2.02 -0.46 -27.73
C GLU A 570 2.25 -1.07 -29.12
N ARG A 571 1.60 -2.21 -29.41
CA ARG A 571 1.66 -2.84 -30.74
C ARG A 571 1.06 -1.96 -31.83
N SER A 572 -0.08 -1.31 -31.57
CA SER A 572 -0.70 -0.42 -32.56
C SER A 572 0.18 0.78 -32.89
N LEU A 573 0.85 1.36 -31.88
CA LEU A 573 1.78 2.47 -32.05
C LEU A 573 3.02 2.05 -32.85
N ALA A 574 3.60 0.89 -32.55
CA ALA A 574 4.75 0.36 -33.29
C ALA A 574 4.41 0.06 -34.76
N TRP A 575 3.24 -0.57 -35.02
CA TRP A 575 2.77 -0.80 -36.39
C TRP A 575 2.49 0.49 -37.15
N ARG A 576 1.89 1.50 -36.49
CA ARG A 576 1.69 2.83 -37.10
C ARG A 576 3.03 3.46 -37.49
N ARG A 577 4.04 3.44 -36.60
CA ARG A 577 5.38 3.97 -36.88
C ARG A 577 6.07 3.24 -38.04
N ILE A 578 5.89 1.92 -38.15
CA ILE A 578 6.36 1.15 -39.32
C ILE A 578 5.67 1.64 -40.59
N ALA A 579 4.35 1.80 -40.56
CA ALA A 579 3.59 2.27 -41.72
C ALA A 579 4.05 3.66 -42.17
N GLU A 580 4.23 4.61 -41.25
CA GLU A 580 4.75 5.95 -41.53
C GLU A 580 6.13 5.92 -42.19
N VAL A 581 7.04 5.08 -41.69
CA VAL A 581 8.38 4.98 -42.29
C VAL A 581 8.35 4.31 -43.66
N GLU A 582 7.54 3.28 -43.86
CA GLU A 582 7.43 2.62 -45.17
C GLU A 582 6.73 3.52 -46.21
N LEU A 583 5.84 4.43 -45.79
CA LEU A 583 5.32 5.50 -46.66
C LEU A 583 6.44 6.42 -47.16
N LEU A 584 7.32 6.86 -46.26
CA LEU A 584 8.46 7.73 -46.61
C LEU A 584 9.48 7.02 -47.51
N ARG A 585 9.50 5.68 -47.50
CA ARG A 585 10.37 4.84 -48.36
C ARG A 585 9.71 4.46 -49.69
N ASP A 586 8.52 5.00 -49.99
CA ASP A 586 7.73 4.68 -51.18
C ASP A 586 7.40 3.19 -51.30
N ARG A 587 7.13 2.52 -50.16
CA ARG A 587 6.75 1.11 -50.10
C ARG A 587 5.28 0.96 -49.72
N ALA A 588 4.40 1.38 -50.62
CA ALA A 588 2.96 1.46 -50.38
C ALA A 588 2.34 0.16 -49.83
N GLU A 589 2.66 -1.02 -50.37
CA GLU A 589 2.11 -2.29 -49.87
C GLU A 589 2.55 -2.62 -48.44
N ALA A 590 3.82 -2.40 -48.12
CA ALA A 590 4.34 -2.63 -46.76
C ALA A 590 3.74 -1.64 -45.76
N ALA A 591 3.54 -0.38 -46.17
CA ALA A 591 2.85 0.63 -45.38
C ALA A 591 1.39 0.26 -45.15
N ARG A 592 0.69 -0.22 -46.18
CA ARG A 592 -0.71 -0.66 -46.11
C ARG A 592 -0.87 -1.83 -45.14
N GLU A 593 -0.03 -2.85 -45.28
CA GLU A 593 -0.04 -4.03 -44.40
C GLU A 593 0.22 -3.66 -42.93
N ALA A 594 1.17 -2.76 -42.67
CA ALA A 594 1.45 -2.27 -41.32
C ALA A 594 0.30 -1.42 -40.76
N ALA A 595 -0.31 -0.56 -41.57
CA ALA A 595 -1.46 0.26 -41.18
C ALA A 595 -2.70 -0.59 -40.90
N GLU A 596 -2.96 -1.64 -41.69
CA GLU A 596 -4.05 -2.60 -41.46
C GLU A 596 -3.89 -3.29 -40.10
N ARG A 597 -2.70 -3.76 -39.75
CA ARG A 597 -2.42 -4.35 -38.43
C ARG A 597 -2.65 -3.38 -37.28
N ALA A 598 -2.23 -2.13 -37.43
CA ALA A 598 -2.51 -1.10 -36.42
C ALA A 598 -4.03 -0.85 -36.30
N LEU A 599 -4.74 -0.81 -37.43
CA LEU A 599 -6.17 -0.53 -37.49
C LEU A 599 -7.00 -1.64 -36.85
N GLU A 600 -6.65 -2.91 -37.07
CA GLU A 600 -7.29 -4.07 -36.45
C GLU A 600 -7.25 -4.01 -34.92
N LEU A 601 -6.09 -3.64 -34.35
CA LEU A 601 -5.90 -3.54 -32.91
C LEU A 601 -6.75 -2.42 -32.28
N VAL A 602 -6.81 -1.26 -32.95
CA VAL A 602 -7.49 -0.07 -32.42
C VAL A 602 -9.01 -0.13 -32.65
N THR A 603 -9.46 -0.59 -33.82
CA THR A 603 -10.90 -0.61 -34.19
C THR A 603 -11.72 -1.52 -33.28
N ALA A 604 -11.12 -2.59 -32.77
CA ALA A 604 -11.77 -3.50 -31.83
C ALA A 604 -12.05 -2.87 -30.45
N ARG A 605 -11.35 -1.78 -30.09
CA ARG A 605 -11.32 -1.24 -28.72
C ARG A 605 -11.71 0.23 -28.61
N ARG A 606 -11.57 1.00 -29.69
CA ARG A 606 -11.84 2.43 -29.69
C ARG A 606 -13.02 2.80 -30.59
N PRO A 607 -13.90 3.72 -30.13
CA PRO A 607 -14.99 4.19 -30.95
C PRO A 607 -14.48 5.02 -32.15
N ALA A 608 -15.33 5.15 -33.17
CA ALA A 608 -15.00 5.82 -34.43
C ALA A 608 -14.47 7.26 -34.29
N GLY A 609 -14.82 7.95 -33.19
CA GLY A 609 -14.45 9.33 -32.89
C GLY A 609 -13.23 9.51 -31.98
N HIS A 610 -12.51 8.43 -31.65
CA HIS A 610 -11.34 8.47 -30.77
C HIS A 610 -10.05 8.85 -31.52
N TRP A 611 -9.17 9.63 -30.89
CA TRP A 611 -7.96 10.17 -31.52
C TRP A 611 -6.97 9.09 -31.99
N GLN A 612 -6.76 8.01 -31.21
CA GLN A 612 -5.87 6.91 -31.61
C GLN A 612 -6.30 6.26 -32.92
N LEU A 613 -7.61 6.14 -33.14
CA LEU A 613 -8.14 5.60 -34.38
C LEU A 613 -7.95 6.60 -35.53
N ALA A 614 -8.19 7.89 -35.29
CA ALA A 614 -7.95 8.94 -36.26
C ALA A 614 -6.48 8.98 -36.73
N GLU A 615 -5.51 8.88 -35.82
CA GLU A 615 -4.08 8.83 -36.18
C GLU A 615 -3.77 7.65 -37.12
N VAL A 616 -4.24 6.45 -36.79
CA VAL A 616 -3.99 5.26 -37.63
C VAL A 616 -4.73 5.35 -38.96
N ARG A 617 -5.97 5.87 -38.98
CA ARG A 617 -6.74 6.08 -40.21
C ARG A 617 -6.08 7.08 -41.15
N ILE A 618 -5.42 8.11 -40.64
CA ILE A 618 -4.64 9.06 -41.45
C ILE A 618 -3.55 8.29 -42.21
N VAL A 619 -2.73 7.51 -41.50
CA VAL A 619 -1.64 6.73 -42.10
C VAL A 619 -2.16 5.68 -43.09
N ALA A 620 -3.23 4.97 -42.74
CA ALA A 620 -3.88 4.00 -43.64
C ALA A 620 -4.43 4.68 -44.91
N THR A 621 -5.07 5.85 -44.76
CA THR A 621 -5.60 6.62 -45.88
C THR A 621 -4.49 7.12 -46.81
N LEU A 622 -3.33 7.52 -46.26
CA LEU A 622 -2.16 7.89 -47.06
C LEU A 622 -1.57 6.68 -47.81
N ALA A 623 -1.55 5.49 -47.19
CA ALA A 623 -1.10 4.26 -47.85
C ALA A 623 -2.02 3.83 -49.00
N ASP A 624 -3.34 3.94 -48.82
CA ASP A 624 -4.33 3.61 -49.85
C ASP A 624 -4.41 4.65 -50.99
N ALA A 625 -4.08 5.91 -50.70
CA ALA A 625 -4.17 7.01 -51.67
C ALA A 625 -3.22 6.85 -52.86
N GLY A 626 -2.13 6.08 -52.70
CA GLY A 626 -1.26 5.65 -53.79
C GLY A 626 -1.98 4.81 -54.86
N ALA A 627 -3.19 4.28 -54.56
CA ALA A 627 -3.94 3.41 -55.47
C ALA A 627 -5.16 4.06 -56.14
N ARG A 628 -6.03 4.84 -55.47
CA ARG A 628 -7.33 5.30 -56.04
C ARG A 628 -7.94 6.56 -55.37
N GLY A 629 -7.90 7.72 -56.05
CA GLY A 629 -8.93 8.78 -55.97
C GLY A 629 -8.72 9.97 -55.00
N ARG A 630 -8.85 11.20 -55.51
CA ARG A 630 -8.52 12.47 -54.81
C ARG A 630 -9.62 13.08 -53.89
N PRO A 631 -10.94 12.98 -54.13
CA PRO A 631 -11.93 13.68 -53.29
C PRO A 631 -12.27 12.97 -51.96
N VAL A 632 -12.44 11.64 -51.98
CA VAL A 632 -12.79 10.85 -50.78
C VAL A 632 -11.61 10.83 -49.80
N PHE A 633 -10.38 10.82 -50.32
CA PHE A 633 -9.15 10.98 -49.55
C PHE A 633 -9.15 12.26 -48.71
N GLN A 634 -9.47 13.42 -49.33
CA GLN A 634 -9.45 14.71 -48.65
C GLN A 634 -10.46 14.79 -47.50
N GLN A 635 -11.66 14.26 -47.69
CA GLN A 635 -12.70 14.26 -46.67
C GLN A 635 -12.32 13.42 -45.45
N ARG A 636 -11.69 12.25 -45.68
CA ARG A 636 -11.24 11.36 -44.59
C ARG A 636 -10.13 11.99 -43.76
N ILE A 637 -9.07 12.47 -44.42
CA ILE A 637 -7.95 13.14 -43.74
C ILE A 637 -8.43 14.36 -42.94
N ALA A 638 -9.32 15.19 -43.51
CA ALA A 638 -9.87 16.34 -42.81
C ALA A 638 -10.67 15.95 -41.56
N ALA A 639 -11.56 14.97 -41.66
CA ALA A 639 -12.37 14.49 -40.55
C ALA A 639 -11.53 13.86 -39.42
N ASP A 640 -10.44 13.16 -39.77
CA ASP A 640 -9.51 12.60 -38.80
C ASP A 640 -8.68 13.68 -38.10
N LEU A 641 -8.18 14.68 -38.83
CA LEU A 641 -7.50 15.82 -38.23
C LEU A 641 -8.41 16.63 -37.29
N GLU A 642 -9.67 16.86 -37.68
CA GLU A 642 -10.68 17.49 -36.80
C GLU A 642 -10.92 16.66 -35.53
N THR A 643 -10.83 15.33 -35.63
CA THR A 643 -10.91 14.45 -34.46
C THR A 643 -9.73 14.60 -33.53
N LEU A 644 -8.50 14.68 -34.05
CA LEU A 644 -7.32 14.94 -33.24
C LEU A 644 -7.41 16.30 -32.54
N GLU A 645 -7.83 17.35 -33.25
CA GLU A 645 -7.98 18.69 -32.69
C GLU A 645 -9.05 18.76 -31.59
N ARG A 646 -10.17 18.07 -31.75
CA ARG A 646 -11.22 18.03 -30.74
C ARG A 646 -10.78 17.33 -29.46
N GLU A 647 -10.14 16.16 -29.58
CA GLU A 647 -9.75 15.34 -28.43
C GLU A 647 -8.50 15.86 -27.74
N LEU A 648 -7.50 16.29 -28.53
CA LEU A 648 -6.15 16.63 -28.06
C LEU A 648 -5.82 18.12 -28.17
N GLY A 649 -6.57 18.92 -28.92
CA GLY A 649 -6.23 20.31 -29.20
C GLY A 649 -5.26 20.47 -30.38
N ALA A 650 -5.39 21.59 -31.11
CA ALA A 650 -4.63 21.86 -32.33
C ALA A 650 -3.11 21.95 -32.11
N ASP A 651 -2.67 22.47 -30.96
CA ASP A 651 -1.25 22.59 -30.63
C ASP A 651 -0.62 21.31 -30.05
N SER A 652 -1.40 20.24 -29.86
CA SER A 652 -0.88 18.97 -29.32
C SER A 652 0.18 18.34 -30.23
N PRO A 653 1.18 17.64 -29.67
CA PRO A 653 2.22 16.98 -30.47
C PRO A 653 1.64 16.01 -31.50
N ALA A 654 0.66 15.19 -31.11
CA ALA A 654 0.03 14.20 -31.99
C ALA A 654 -0.68 14.84 -33.20
N THR A 655 -1.44 15.92 -32.98
CA THR A 655 -2.12 16.63 -34.07
C THR A 655 -1.11 17.24 -35.04
N ARG A 656 -0.03 17.81 -34.50
CA ARG A 656 1.05 18.40 -35.29
C ARG A 656 1.81 17.37 -36.11
N ASP A 657 2.19 16.24 -35.50
CA ASP A 657 2.91 15.16 -36.16
C ASP A 657 2.07 14.54 -37.28
N ALA A 658 0.77 14.32 -37.04
CA ALA A 658 -0.16 13.84 -38.06
C ALA A 658 -0.28 14.84 -39.23
N LEU A 659 -0.41 16.13 -38.94
CA LEU A 659 -0.46 17.17 -39.97
C LEU A 659 0.85 17.26 -40.76
N GLU A 660 2.00 17.19 -40.09
CA GLU A 660 3.32 17.17 -40.74
C GLU A 660 3.47 15.96 -41.66
N GLY A 661 3.07 14.76 -41.22
CA GLY A 661 3.05 13.56 -42.05
C GLY A 661 2.18 13.69 -43.30
N VAL A 662 0.97 14.25 -43.16
CA VAL A 662 0.07 14.55 -44.29
C VAL A 662 0.74 15.50 -45.28
N VAL A 663 1.34 16.59 -44.79
CA VAL A 663 1.98 17.59 -45.65
C VAL A 663 3.17 17.00 -46.40
N LEU A 664 4.07 16.29 -45.72
CA LEU A 664 5.23 15.65 -46.33
C LEU A 664 4.82 14.67 -47.43
N TRP A 665 3.80 13.86 -47.17
CA TRP A 665 3.27 12.93 -48.16
C TRP A 665 2.67 13.67 -49.37
N LEU A 666 1.84 14.70 -49.14
CA LEU A 666 1.20 15.47 -50.22
C LEU A 666 2.23 16.16 -51.13
N GLU A 667 3.30 16.69 -50.57
CA GLU A 667 4.37 17.34 -51.33
C GLU A 667 5.18 16.33 -52.14
N ALA A 668 5.55 15.19 -51.54
CA ALA A 668 6.26 14.12 -52.23
C ALA A 668 5.49 13.59 -53.45
N HIS A 669 4.15 13.65 -53.40
CA HIS A 669 3.27 13.19 -54.48
C HIS A 669 2.72 14.33 -55.36
N GLY A 670 3.22 15.57 -55.22
CA GLY A 670 2.84 16.70 -56.05
C GLY A 670 1.34 17.06 -55.98
N SER A 671 0.71 16.88 -54.82
CA SER A 671 -0.72 17.14 -54.64
C SER A 671 -1.03 18.64 -54.64
N PRO A 672 -2.09 19.09 -55.33
CA PRO A 672 -2.49 20.50 -55.33
C PRO A 672 -3.00 21.00 -53.97
N GLU A 673 -3.29 20.11 -53.02
CA GLU A 673 -3.69 20.46 -51.66
C GLU A 673 -2.51 20.72 -50.72
N ALA A 674 -1.28 20.35 -51.11
CA ALA A 674 -0.11 20.53 -50.26
C ALA A 674 0.02 21.96 -49.69
N PRO A 675 -0.20 23.05 -50.48
CA PRO A 675 -0.12 24.41 -49.96
C PRO A 675 -1.14 24.73 -48.85
N ARG A 676 -2.33 24.11 -48.89
CA ARG A 676 -3.39 24.32 -47.88
C ARG A 676 -2.97 23.75 -46.53
N TYR A 677 -2.53 22.50 -46.51
CA TYR A 677 -2.09 21.84 -45.27
C TYR A 677 -0.76 22.39 -44.77
N ARG A 678 0.16 22.74 -45.69
CA ARG A 678 1.43 23.41 -45.35
C ARG A 678 1.19 24.73 -44.63
N ARG A 679 0.29 25.57 -45.14
CA ARG A 679 -0.08 26.85 -44.48
C ARG A 679 -0.59 26.62 -43.05
N ARG A 680 -1.49 25.65 -42.87
CA ARG A 680 -2.02 25.29 -41.54
C ARG A 680 -0.89 24.84 -40.60
N LEU A 681 0.05 24.03 -41.08
CA LEU A 681 1.21 23.60 -40.30
C LEU A 681 2.12 24.77 -39.94
N ASP A 682 2.39 25.66 -40.90
CA ASP A 682 3.22 26.85 -40.69
C ASP A 682 2.61 27.79 -39.65
N GLU A 683 1.28 27.99 -39.67
CA GLU A 683 0.55 28.76 -38.65
C GLU A 683 0.75 28.18 -37.24
N LEU A 684 0.64 26.85 -37.08
CA LEU A 684 0.89 26.17 -35.80
C LEU A 684 2.36 26.27 -35.37
N LEU A 685 3.31 26.11 -36.30
CA LEU A 685 4.74 26.22 -36.01
C LEU A 685 5.15 27.66 -35.68
N GLU A 686 4.50 28.66 -36.28
CA GLU A 686 4.72 30.07 -35.96
C GLU A 686 4.16 30.41 -34.58
N HIS A 687 2.95 29.94 -34.26
CA HIS A 687 2.37 30.04 -32.92
C HIS A 687 3.32 29.45 -31.86
N ARG A 688 3.83 28.23 -32.09
CA ARG A 688 4.83 27.60 -31.22
C ARG A 688 6.11 28.43 -31.09
N ARG A 689 6.62 29.01 -32.18
CA ARG A 689 7.82 29.86 -32.15
C ARG A 689 7.63 31.14 -31.34
N ARG A 690 6.46 31.77 -31.43
CA ARG A 690 6.12 32.94 -30.59
C ARG A 690 6.12 32.56 -29.11
N LEU A 691 5.44 31.48 -28.74
CA LEU A 691 5.42 30.97 -27.36
C LEU A 691 6.81 30.55 -26.86
N ALA A 692 7.66 30.00 -27.74
CA ALA A 692 9.02 29.62 -27.41
C ALA A 692 9.95 30.82 -27.15
N SER A 693 9.65 31.99 -27.75
CA SER A 693 10.44 33.22 -27.57
C SER A 693 10.26 33.89 -26.20
N GLU A 694 9.19 33.53 -25.48
CA GLU A 694 8.98 33.98 -24.11
C GLU A 694 9.89 33.20 -23.15
N ALA A 695 10.77 33.91 -22.44
CA ALA A 695 11.66 33.29 -21.47
C ALA A 695 10.86 32.64 -20.34
N VAL A 696 11.20 31.40 -19.99
CA VAL A 696 10.66 30.71 -18.81
C VAL A 696 11.83 30.35 -17.92
N ALA A 697 11.81 30.86 -16.70
CA ALA A 697 12.80 30.51 -15.69
C ALA A 697 12.47 29.12 -15.13
N LEU A 698 13.45 28.22 -15.12
CA LEU A 698 13.36 26.99 -14.36
C LEU A 698 13.50 27.32 -12.87
N PRO A 699 12.60 26.82 -12.01
CA PRO A 699 12.76 26.87 -10.56
C PRO A 699 13.84 25.90 -10.06
#